data_AF-A0AAD2H583-F1
#
_entry.id   AF-A0AAD2H583-F1
#
_cell.length_a   1.000
_cell.length_b   1.000
_cell.length_c   1.000
_cell.angle_alpha   90.00
_cell.angle_beta   90.00
_cell.angle_gamma   90.00
#
_symmetry.space_group_name_H-M   'P 1'
#
loop_
_entity.id
_entity.type
_entity.pdbx_description
1 polymer ?
#
loop_
_entity_poly.entity_id
_entity_poly.type
_entity_poly.pdbx_seq_one_letter_code
_entity_poly.pdbx_strand_id
1 'polypeptide(L)'
;MKFSSALKFNAVSEWWDQYIAYDALKRSIYQLERTQHEHAAHAPYHDLEANESSALVGDERAHATDAVFVPQLDKELRKICAFYEEQAQEVVREVAELEELVQEQEQSGVDYYDGYDDEDDDEDDDISLSRSPQRSRRGLSSQRVSLEVSGASAFFYLPRWIPQRIPASHSRLADEYTRGHRLSISSVSSDGHGESHSPAAQPRGTISRIANKFMRASATSSTGPENVWTSKSDFATDTRMLYKRRITRLYIMITSLRSYVEVNYSGLRKILKKYDKVTDRELKDRYLRESVDTALPFTSESRAKLTECLNQLVELYTKCVAHGDRSLAKQQLKLHQRENIAWERDTVWRQMIGRERRGSGITSGALVQEEESKEVAVFPIAGARVHLTRRNLMFFASVLVFLVLLNVQSVNGAQANNCFAILIFCTLLWATEAIPLFVTSLTVPLLLVTFSVLRNGEGTPLTPPEATTLVFSMMFSPTIMLLIGGFTISSALSKTNIDRLLITRVLAMAGTRPSTVLLAFMGVSCFASMWISNVAAPTLCFALIKPILRTLPPKSSFAPCLILAIALAANIGGQSSPISSPQNLIALEAMDPPVSWLQWFIVALPVSAISILLIWGLLLVSYKPARAPDGGRDIEIKLIRPTREPFTLKQWWVTFVCILTIALWCVARQLENVFGNMGVIAIIPIVAFFATGVLKKDDFEQFAWTIVFLAMGGMALGKGVTSSGLLEILGDHIREMLHGVSLYNVVLILSPVVLVISTFISHTIASVLLVPIAKEVGLSLPGNHANLLIFITGLICSTGMGMPVSGFPNQTAANQEDDLGVLYLDNIDFLKNGVPASVIATLIVATVGYLLMLLIGL
;
A
#
# COMPACT_ATOMS: atom_id res chain seq x y z
N MET A 1 18.92 -0.77 -18.64
CA MET A 1 17.72 -0.18 -18.00
C MET A 1 16.98 0.70 -18.99
N LYS A 2 15.65 0.83 -18.89
CA LYS A 2 14.91 1.93 -19.56
C LYS A 2 15.32 3.26 -18.89
N PHE A 3 15.33 4.37 -19.63
CA PHE A 3 15.77 5.65 -19.05
C PHE A 3 14.91 6.10 -17.86
N SER A 4 13.60 5.86 -17.85
CA SER A 4 12.77 6.15 -16.66
C SER A 4 13.12 5.29 -15.44
N SER A 5 13.59 4.05 -15.61
CA SER A 5 14.15 3.26 -14.51
C SER A 5 15.49 3.81 -14.01
N ALA A 6 16.32 4.31 -14.92
CA ALA A 6 17.61 4.92 -14.58
C ALA A 6 17.46 6.31 -13.93
N LEU A 7 16.44 7.08 -14.32
CA LEU A 7 16.04 8.34 -13.69
C LEU A 7 15.68 8.09 -12.22
N LYS A 8 14.75 7.15 -11.98
CA LYS A 8 14.31 6.75 -10.64
C LYS A 8 15.45 6.25 -9.74
N PHE A 9 16.45 5.56 -10.31
CA PHE A 9 17.59 5.02 -9.55
C PHE A 9 18.74 6.03 -9.28
N ASN A 10 18.69 7.21 -9.91
CA ASN A 10 19.64 8.30 -9.67
C ASN A 10 18.94 9.59 -9.18
N ALA A 11 17.67 9.49 -8.80
CA ALA A 11 16.91 10.53 -8.15
C ALA A 11 17.11 10.45 -6.64
N VAL A 12 17.29 11.61 -5.99
CA VAL A 12 17.17 11.71 -4.53
C VAL A 12 15.73 11.41 -4.15
N SER A 13 15.51 10.52 -3.17
CA SER A 13 14.17 10.02 -2.83
C SER A 13 13.20 11.10 -2.38
N GLU A 14 13.70 12.15 -1.74
CA GLU A 14 12.89 13.28 -1.23
C GLU A 14 12.50 14.27 -2.34
N TRP A 15 13.25 14.32 -3.44
CA TRP A 15 13.06 15.27 -4.54
C TRP A 15 12.33 14.66 -5.74
N TRP A 16 11.76 13.47 -5.59
CA TRP A 16 11.25 12.63 -6.68
C TRP A 16 10.30 13.38 -7.63
N ASP A 17 9.36 14.15 -7.09
CA ASP A 17 8.34 14.87 -7.87
C ASP A 17 8.88 16.14 -8.57
N GLN A 18 10.05 16.61 -8.12
CA GLN A 18 10.76 17.76 -8.70
C GLN A 18 11.63 17.38 -9.91
N TYR A 19 11.90 16.09 -10.16
CA TYR A 19 12.52 15.65 -11.41
C TYR A 19 11.55 15.75 -12.59
N ILE A 20 12.09 15.77 -13.81
CA ILE A 20 11.32 15.73 -15.05
C ILE A 20 10.35 14.53 -15.09
N ALA A 21 9.07 14.80 -15.38
CA ALA A 21 7.99 13.82 -15.55
C ALA A 21 8.12 13.05 -16.88
N TYR A 22 9.26 12.39 -17.10
CA TYR A 22 9.66 11.78 -18.37
C TYR A 22 8.64 10.76 -18.91
N ASP A 23 8.04 9.94 -18.05
CA ASP A 23 7.02 8.97 -18.48
C ASP A 23 5.69 9.66 -18.89
N ALA A 24 5.36 10.83 -18.33
CA ALA A 24 4.15 11.59 -18.69
C ALA A 24 4.33 12.34 -20.02
N LEU A 25 5.44 13.09 -20.17
CA LEU A 25 5.82 13.71 -21.44
C LEU A 25 5.92 12.66 -22.56
N LYS A 26 6.44 11.46 -22.25
CA LYS A 26 6.48 10.35 -23.19
C LYS A 26 5.08 9.90 -23.63
N ARG A 27 4.08 9.83 -22.74
CA ARG A 27 2.68 9.52 -23.12
C ARG A 27 2.11 10.59 -24.06
N SER A 28 2.35 11.87 -23.76
CA SER A 28 1.93 13.01 -24.59
C SER A 28 2.45 12.90 -26.03
N ILE A 29 3.73 12.53 -26.21
CA ILE A 29 4.32 12.28 -27.55
C ILE A 29 3.55 11.21 -28.33
N TYR A 30 3.17 10.09 -27.70
CA TYR A 30 2.39 9.03 -28.36
C TYR A 30 0.93 9.43 -28.65
N GLN A 31 0.34 10.33 -27.86
CA GLN A 31 -0.98 10.89 -28.14
C GLN A 31 -0.95 11.86 -29.35
N LEU A 32 0.15 12.62 -29.51
CA LEU A 32 0.39 13.49 -30.66
C LEU A 32 0.64 12.67 -31.95
N GLU A 33 1.43 11.60 -31.88
CA GLU A 33 1.61 10.63 -32.99
C GLU A 33 0.26 10.04 -33.45
N ARG A 34 -0.57 9.61 -32.50
CA ARG A 34 -1.89 9.04 -32.80
C ARG A 34 -2.84 10.03 -33.45
N THR A 35 -2.91 11.27 -32.96
CA THR A 35 -3.79 12.31 -33.53
C THR A 35 -3.33 12.73 -34.93
N GLN A 36 -2.01 12.78 -35.20
CA GLN A 36 -1.49 12.97 -36.56
C GLN A 36 -1.92 11.84 -37.51
N HIS A 37 -1.86 10.59 -37.08
CA HIS A 37 -2.31 9.45 -37.90
C HIS A 37 -3.83 9.38 -38.10
N GLU A 38 -4.64 9.69 -37.08
CA GLU A 38 -6.11 9.70 -37.18
C GLU A 38 -6.59 10.79 -38.14
N HIS A 39 -5.98 11.98 -38.15
CA HIS A 39 -6.29 13.02 -39.14
C HIS A 39 -5.79 12.69 -40.55
N ALA A 40 -4.63 12.03 -40.70
CA ALA A 40 -4.15 11.57 -42.01
C ALA A 40 -5.09 10.54 -42.66
N ALA A 41 -5.79 9.72 -41.86
CA ALA A 41 -6.78 8.75 -42.34
C ALA A 41 -8.14 9.38 -42.75
N HIS A 42 -8.36 10.67 -42.47
CA HIS A 42 -9.61 11.38 -42.74
C HIS A 42 -9.49 12.50 -43.78
N ALA A 43 -8.35 12.65 -44.45
CA ALA A 43 -8.22 13.54 -45.59
C ALA A 43 -9.00 12.97 -46.81
N PRO A 44 -9.83 13.77 -47.51
CA PRO A 44 -10.37 13.37 -48.81
C PRO A 44 -9.24 13.15 -49.81
N TYR A 45 -9.40 12.20 -50.73
CA TYR A 45 -8.49 12.02 -51.87
C TYR A 45 -8.31 13.37 -52.59
N HIS A 46 -7.08 13.88 -52.63
CA HIS A 46 -6.69 15.03 -53.42
C HIS A 46 -5.61 14.60 -54.42
N ASP A 47 -5.71 15.07 -55.66
CA ASP A 47 -4.98 14.52 -56.80
C ASP A 47 -3.44 14.56 -56.70
N LEU A 48 -2.83 13.55 -57.32
CA LEU A 48 -1.40 13.22 -57.28
C LEU A 48 -0.51 14.10 -58.19
N GLU A 49 -1.01 15.20 -58.73
CA GLU A 49 -0.26 16.04 -59.71
C GLU A 49 0.14 17.44 -59.19
N ALA A 50 -0.22 17.84 -57.96
CA ALA A 50 0.10 19.15 -57.39
C ALA A 50 1.41 19.18 -56.58
N ASN A 51 2.56 18.92 -57.22
CA ASN A 51 3.84 18.71 -56.51
C ASN A 51 4.64 20.00 -56.16
N GLU A 52 4.03 21.20 -56.21
CA GLU A 52 4.73 22.48 -56.00
C GLU A 52 4.13 23.41 -54.93
N SER A 53 3.01 23.06 -54.27
CA SER A 53 2.37 23.94 -53.25
C SER A 53 2.41 23.40 -51.81
N SER A 54 3.21 22.37 -51.53
CA SER A 54 3.24 21.70 -50.21
C SER A 54 4.14 22.35 -49.15
N ALA A 55 4.81 23.46 -49.46
CA ALA A 55 5.69 24.16 -48.51
C ALA A 55 4.93 25.07 -47.52
N LEU A 56 3.79 25.65 -47.92
CA LEU A 56 3.08 26.68 -47.15
C LEU A 56 2.06 26.14 -46.13
N VAL A 57 1.53 24.93 -46.33
CA VAL A 57 0.54 24.31 -45.42
C VAL A 57 1.22 23.46 -44.31
N GLY A 58 2.53 23.22 -44.43
CA GLY A 58 3.33 22.56 -43.39
C GLY A 58 3.44 23.39 -42.10
N ASP A 59 3.48 24.72 -42.21
CA ASP A 59 3.84 25.61 -41.11
C ASP A 59 2.72 25.77 -40.07
N GLU A 60 1.47 25.92 -40.49
CA GLU A 60 0.32 25.96 -39.56
C GLU A 60 0.18 24.66 -38.75
N ARG A 61 0.48 23.51 -39.39
CA ARG A 61 0.49 22.19 -38.74
C ARG A 61 1.75 21.96 -37.90
N ALA A 62 2.86 22.64 -38.22
CA ALA A 62 4.04 22.70 -37.37
C ALA A 62 3.69 23.40 -36.05
N HIS A 63 3.11 24.60 -36.12
CA HIS A 63 2.70 25.36 -34.95
C HIS A 63 1.69 24.62 -34.06
N ALA A 64 0.70 23.91 -34.62
CA ALA A 64 -0.37 23.28 -33.84
C ALA A 64 0.11 22.23 -32.81
N THR A 65 1.00 21.30 -33.17
CA THR A 65 1.49 20.28 -32.21
C THR A 65 2.69 20.72 -31.40
N ASP A 66 3.47 21.72 -31.87
CA ASP A 66 4.46 22.40 -31.04
C ASP A 66 3.73 23.15 -29.90
N ALA A 67 2.61 23.84 -30.19
CA ALA A 67 1.79 24.56 -29.22
C ALA A 67 1.15 23.67 -28.13
N VAL A 68 1.06 22.36 -28.31
CA VAL A 68 0.58 21.42 -27.26
C VAL A 68 1.74 20.86 -26.44
N PHE A 69 2.88 20.55 -27.06
CA PHE A 69 4.01 19.91 -26.38
C PHE A 69 4.93 20.91 -25.66
N VAL A 70 5.19 22.07 -26.26
CA VAL A 70 6.10 23.10 -25.70
C VAL A 70 5.60 23.61 -24.34
N PRO A 71 4.31 23.96 -24.12
CA PRO A 71 3.86 24.41 -22.80
C PRO A 71 3.96 23.35 -21.70
N GLN A 72 3.88 22.06 -22.04
CA GLN A 72 4.11 20.96 -21.09
C GLN A 72 5.60 20.86 -20.72
N LEU A 73 6.49 21.08 -21.69
CA LEU A 73 7.94 21.11 -21.48
C LEU A 73 8.37 22.36 -20.68
N ASP A 74 7.78 23.52 -20.96
CA ASP A 74 7.98 24.78 -20.21
C ASP A 74 7.48 24.68 -18.77
N LYS A 75 6.40 23.92 -18.52
CA LYS A 75 5.90 23.66 -17.16
C LYS A 75 6.92 22.84 -16.37
N GLU A 76 7.44 21.77 -16.95
CA GLU A 76 8.47 20.94 -16.32
C GLU A 76 9.80 21.69 -16.15
N LEU A 77 10.20 22.50 -17.14
CA LEU A 77 11.39 23.34 -17.05
C LEU A 77 11.28 24.39 -15.93
N ARG A 78 10.14 25.10 -15.83
CA ARG A 78 9.89 26.06 -14.74
C ARG A 78 9.91 25.40 -13.36
N LYS A 79 9.30 24.22 -13.22
CA LYS A 79 9.36 23.42 -11.98
C LYS A 79 10.81 23.13 -11.57
N ILE A 80 11.63 22.67 -12.52
CA ILE A 80 13.05 22.35 -12.30
C ILE A 80 13.86 23.60 -11.94
N CYS A 81 13.58 24.74 -12.57
CA CYS A 81 14.27 26.00 -12.29
C CYS A 81 13.92 26.54 -10.90
N ALA A 82 12.63 26.60 -10.55
CA ALA A 82 12.17 27.12 -9.26
C ALA A 82 12.74 26.31 -8.09
N PHE A 83 12.68 24.97 -8.16
CA PHE A 83 13.26 24.10 -7.15
C PHE A 83 14.78 24.24 -7.04
N TYR A 84 15.48 24.36 -8.18
CA TYR A 84 16.93 24.61 -8.18
C TYR A 84 17.28 25.96 -7.54
N GLU A 85 16.53 27.01 -7.84
CA GLU A 85 16.78 28.36 -7.32
C GLU A 85 16.61 28.44 -5.81
N GLU A 86 15.52 27.88 -5.27
CA GLU A 86 15.26 27.75 -3.83
C GLU A 86 16.40 27.01 -3.12
N GLN A 87 16.76 25.82 -3.61
CA GLN A 87 17.81 25.00 -3.01
C GLN A 87 19.21 25.60 -3.18
N ALA A 88 19.50 26.29 -4.28
CA ALA A 88 20.78 26.97 -4.48
C ALA A 88 20.94 28.18 -3.54
N GLN A 89 19.88 28.97 -3.34
CA GLN A 89 19.89 30.09 -2.40
C GLN A 89 20.06 29.62 -0.94
N GLU A 90 19.32 28.59 -0.53
CA GLU A 90 19.43 27.98 0.80
C GLU A 90 20.85 27.49 1.08
N VAL A 91 21.42 26.71 0.15
CA VAL A 91 22.78 26.18 0.22
C VAL A 91 23.84 27.28 0.29
N VAL A 92 23.78 28.31 -0.56
CA VAL A 92 24.78 29.39 -0.57
C VAL A 92 24.73 30.18 0.74
N ARG A 93 23.52 30.43 1.28
CA ARG A 93 23.34 31.06 2.59
C ARG A 93 23.92 30.20 3.72
N GLU A 94 23.62 28.91 3.77
CA GLU A 94 24.15 28.01 4.80
C GLU A 94 25.67 27.84 4.74
N VAL A 95 26.28 27.91 3.55
CA VAL A 95 27.76 27.89 3.41
C VAL A 95 28.38 29.19 3.93
N ALA A 96 27.77 30.34 3.65
CA ALA A 96 28.25 31.63 4.16
C ALA A 96 28.12 31.73 5.69
N GLU A 97 26.97 31.35 6.26
CA GLU A 97 26.74 31.31 7.71
C GLU A 97 27.72 30.35 8.40
N LEU A 98 28.03 29.20 7.77
CA LEU A 98 29.01 28.26 8.28
C LEU A 98 30.45 28.81 8.26
N GLU A 99 30.79 29.62 7.27
CA GLU A 99 32.08 30.30 7.19
C GLU A 99 32.21 31.39 8.26
N GLU A 100 31.15 32.18 8.48
CA GLU A 100 31.05 33.18 9.55
C GLU A 100 31.20 32.52 10.95
N LEU A 101 30.43 31.48 11.24
CA LEU A 101 30.52 30.74 12.50
C LEU A 101 31.90 30.11 12.76
N VAL A 102 32.58 29.63 11.71
CA VAL A 102 33.97 29.14 11.83
C VAL A 102 34.94 30.28 12.16
N GLN A 103 34.73 31.49 11.61
CA GLN A 103 35.54 32.67 11.92
C GLN A 103 35.27 33.23 13.32
N GLU A 104 34.01 33.27 13.76
CA GLU A 104 33.64 33.65 15.13
C GLU A 104 34.28 32.69 16.16
N GLN A 105 34.22 31.38 15.90
CA GLN A 105 34.83 30.37 16.76
C GLN A 105 36.37 30.45 16.80
N GLU A 106 37.00 30.97 15.75
CA GLU A 106 38.44 31.27 15.72
C GLU A 106 38.79 32.54 16.51
N GLN A 107 37.90 33.55 16.52
CA GLN A 107 38.09 34.81 17.26
C GLN A 107 37.81 34.67 18.75
N SER A 108 36.87 33.81 19.16
CA SER A 108 36.47 33.64 20.57
C SER A 108 37.44 32.80 21.41
N GLY A 109 38.37 32.07 20.78
CA GLY A 109 39.37 31.26 21.49
C GLY A 109 38.77 30.08 22.29
N VAL A 110 39.55 29.56 23.24
CA VAL A 110 39.16 28.46 24.14
C VAL A 110 38.63 28.99 25.50
N ASP A 111 38.89 30.25 25.84
CA ASP A 111 38.84 30.77 27.21
C ASP A 111 37.47 31.34 27.68
N TYR A 112 36.39 31.23 26.89
CA TYR A 112 35.12 31.94 27.20
C TYR A 112 34.18 31.23 28.22
N TYR A 113 34.60 30.13 28.86
CA TYR A 113 33.74 29.40 29.81
C TYR A 113 34.43 28.94 31.11
N ASP A 114 35.52 29.60 31.52
CA ASP A 114 36.27 29.26 32.74
C ASP A 114 35.79 30.06 33.98
N GLY A 115 34.47 30.19 34.15
CA GLY A 115 33.92 31.01 35.23
C GLY A 115 32.41 30.96 35.40
N TYR A 116 31.91 29.89 36.04
CA TYR A 116 30.85 29.94 37.06
C TYR A 116 31.08 28.77 38.03
N ASP A 117 31.12 29.06 39.32
CA ASP A 117 31.55 28.16 40.39
C ASP A 117 30.62 26.94 40.65
N ASP A 118 31.18 25.94 41.32
CA ASP A 118 30.45 24.81 41.91
C ASP A 118 29.52 25.29 43.06
N GLU A 119 28.21 25.06 42.94
CA GLU A 119 27.33 24.77 44.07
C GLU A 119 26.49 23.52 43.71
N ASP A 120 26.34 22.61 44.67
CA ASP A 120 25.85 21.24 44.46
C ASP A 120 24.35 21.14 44.10
N ASP A 121 23.95 20.16 43.28
CA ASP A 121 22.82 19.27 43.60
C ASP A 121 22.75 18.04 42.66
N ASP A 122 22.57 16.85 43.26
CA ASP A 122 22.61 15.53 42.61
C ASP A 122 21.47 15.27 41.61
N GLU A 123 21.77 14.58 40.49
CA GLU A 123 21.09 13.33 40.06
C GLU A 123 21.75 12.73 38.79
N ASP A 124 22.11 11.44 38.85
CA ASP A 124 22.60 10.65 37.69
C ASP A 124 21.43 10.26 36.77
N ASP A 125 21.59 10.36 35.44
CA ASP A 125 20.68 9.71 34.48
C ASP A 125 21.42 9.04 33.31
N ASP A 126 21.87 7.81 33.58
CA ASP A 126 22.63 6.95 32.68
C ASP A 126 21.69 6.22 31.70
N ILE A 127 21.33 6.85 30.56
CA ILE A 127 20.57 6.17 29.49
C ILE A 127 21.49 5.27 28.65
N SER A 128 21.87 4.14 29.23
CA SER A 128 22.39 3.00 28.49
C SER A 128 21.25 2.17 27.87
N LEU A 129 21.37 1.90 26.57
CA LEU A 129 20.39 1.15 25.79
C LEU A 129 20.24 -0.31 26.27
N SER A 130 19.14 -0.67 26.93
CA SER A 130 18.74 -2.07 27.03
C SER A 130 17.22 -2.34 27.02
N ARG A 131 16.89 -3.53 26.53
CA ARG A 131 15.58 -3.97 26.03
C ARG A 131 14.54 -4.27 27.12
N SER A 132 13.28 -4.17 26.65
CA SER A 132 12.08 -4.96 27.05
C SER A 132 11.42 -4.69 28.42
N PRO A 133 10.08 -4.50 28.47
CA PRO A 133 9.35 -4.26 29.71
C PRO A 133 8.67 -5.52 30.26
N GLN A 134 8.52 -5.61 31.59
CA GLN A 134 7.36 -6.28 32.18
C GLN A 134 7.07 -5.83 33.63
N ARG A 135 5.81 -5.39 33.87
CA ARG A 135 5.02 -5.44 35.14
C ARG A 135 5.76 -5.12 36.47
N SER A 136 5.31 -4.17 37.29
CA SER A 136 4.02 -4.32 38.00
C SER A 136 3.69 -3.15 38.97
N ARG A 137 2.52 -2.53 38.78
CA ARG A 137 1.55 -2.02 39.80
C ARG A 137 1.93 -0.94 40.84
N ARG A 138 0.93 -0.04 40.99
CA ARG A 138 0.54 0.80 42.15
C ARG A 138 1.50 1.97 42.47
N GLY A 139 1.07 3.23 42.52
CA GLY A 139 -0.23 3.84 42.18
C GLY A 139 -0.72 4.83 43.24
N LEU A 140 -1.73 5.64 42.88
CA LEU A 140 -2.41 6.66 43.73
C LEU A 140 -1.51 7.87 44.09
N SER A 141 -2.01 9.10 44.19
CA SER A 141 -3.33 9.68 43.86
C SER A 141 -3.31 11.20 44.08
N SER A 142 -4.21 11.94 43.40
CA SER A 142 -4.71 13.27 43.83
C SER A 142 -3.67 14.43 43.85
N GLN A 143 -4.04 15.72 43.78
CA GLN A 143 -5.34 16.37 43.52
C GLN A 143 -5.10 17.78 42.94
N ARG A 144 -5.83 18.12 41.87
CA ARG A 144 -6.57 19.38 41.52
C ARG A 144 -6.21 20.77 42.13
N VAL A 145 -6.77 21.79 41.45
CA VAL A 145 -6.98 23.23 41.81
C VAL A 145 -5.91 24.13 41.15
N SER A 146 -6.11 24.75 39.96
CA SER A 146 -6.98 25.91 39.55
C SER A 146 -6.52 27.26 40.16
N LEU A 147 -6.47 28.41 39.48
CA LEU A 147 -7.23 28.97 38.32
C LEU A 147 -6.36 29.89 37.41
N GLU A 148 -6.88 30.20 36.20
CA GLU A 148 -6.98 31.50 35.46
C GLU A 148 -5.99 32.69 35.73
N VAL A 149 -5.60 33.58 34.79
CA VAL A 149 -5.89 33.78 33.35
C VAL A 149 -4.87 34.74 32.68
N SER A 150 -4.72 34.66 31.34
CA SER A 150 -4.14 35.64 30.39
C SER A 150 -2.65 36.02 30.40
N GLY A 151 -2.04 36.06 29.20
CA GLY A 151 -0.86 36.89 28.92
C GLY A 151 0.19 36.33 27.94
N ALA A 152 -0.07 36.46 26.62
CA ALA A 152 0.86 36.42 25.48
C ALA A 152 2.32 35.89 25.60
N SER A 153 2.65 34.92 24.74
CA SER A 153 3.93 34.72 24.01
C SER A 153 5.28 34.80 24.76
N ALA A 154 5.93 33.65 24.95
CA ALA A 154 7.38 33.54 25.15
C ALA A 154 7.93 32.18 24.64
N PHE A 155 9.20 32.17 24.20
CA PHE A 155 9.95 30.97 23.81
C PHE A 155 10.49 30.21 25.04
N PHE A 156 10.65 28.89 24.94
CA PHE A 156 11.13 28.06 26.05
C PHE A 156 12.67 28.00 26.14
N TYR A 157 13.19 28.18 27.35
CA TYR A 157 14.53 27.81 27.83
C TYR A 157 14.40 26.85 29.03
N LEU A 158 15.37 25.97 29.26
CA LEU A 158 15.62 25.27 30.54
C LEU A 158 17.15 25.03 30.75
N PRO A 159 17.65 24.81 32.00
CA PRO A 159 19.06 25.03 32.39
C PRO A 159 19.88 23.75 32.77
N ARG A 160 20.92 23.85 33.64
CA ARG A 160 22.17 23.02 33.71
C ARG A 160 22.73 22.86 35.17
N TRP A 161 23.64 21.89 35.42
CA TRP A 161 24.54 21.62 36.62
C TRP A 161 23.98 20.75 37.80
N ILE A 162 24.71 20.10 38.76
CA ILE A 162 26.13 19.59 38.94
C ILE A 162 26.23 18.45 40.05
N PRO A 163 26.97 17.32 39.89
CA PRO A 163 27.00 16.18 40.85
C PRO A 163 28.33 15.90 41.62
N GLN A 164 28.30 15.23 42.81
CA GLN A 164 29.42 14.45 43.44
C GLN A 164 29.05 13.81 44.83
N ARG A 165 29.29 12.52 45.21
CA ARG A 165 30.59 11.84 45.47
C ARG A 165 30.52 10.33 45.92
N ILE A 166 31.23 9.42 45.22
CA ILE A 166 32.27 8.40 45.64
C ILE A 166 32.35 7.92 47.14
N PRO A 167 32.76 6.66 47.53
CA PRO A 167 32.58 5.27 47.01
C PRO A 167 32.25 4.19 48.11
N ALA A 168 32.09 2.89 47.76
CA ALA A 168 32.70 1.76 48.51
C ALA A 168 32.68 0.38 47.78
N SER A 169 33.75 -0.38 47.97
CA SER A 169 34.08 -1.71 47.41
C SER A 169 33.44 -2.94 48.07
N HIS A 170 33.43 -4.08 47.36
CA HIS A 170 33.62 -5.51 47.77
C HIS A 170 32.58 -6.47 47.13
N SER A 171 32.82 -7.74 46.76
CA SER A 171 33.95 -8.53 46.23
C SER A 171 33.54 -10.03 46.21
N ARG A 172 33.53 -10.67 45.03
CA ARG A 172 33.75 -12.13 44.73
C ARG A 172 32.70 -13.22 45.08
N LEU A 173 32.88 -14.35 44.35
CA LEU A 173 32.37 -15.74 44.51
C LEU A 173 30.95 -16.03 43.96
N ALA A 174 30.66 -17.15 43.27
CA ALA A 174 31.50 -18.23 42.70
C ALA A 174 30.77 -19.00 41.55
N ASP A 175 31.52 -19.94 40.95
CA ASP A 175 31.27 -21.09 40.03
C ASP A 175 29.83 -21.71 39.90
N GLU A 176 29.48 -22.63 38.97
CA GLU A 176 30.28 -23.60 38.18
C GLU A 176 29.58 -24.09 36.87
N TYR A 177 30.24 -24.99 36.12
CA TYR A 177 29.94 -25.51 34.77
C TYR A 177 29.00 -26.74 34.69
N THR A 178 28.43 -27.00 33.50
CA THR A 178 28.49 -28.36 32.86
C THR A 178 28.26 -28.35 31.34
N ARG A 179 28.72 -29.41 30.64
CA ARG A 179 28.87 -29.54 29.16
C ARG A 179 28.11 -30.75 28.56
N GLY A 180 27.86 -30.70 27.24
CA GLY A 180 27.78 -31.86 26.32
C GLY A 180 27.79 -31.38 24.85
N HIS A 181 28.82 -31.65 24.02
CA HIS A 181 29.08 -32.86 23.19
C HIS A 181 28.02 -33.10 22.09
N ARG A 182 28.36 -33.34 20.81
CA ARG A 182 29.27 -34.39 20.21
C ARG A 182 29.88 -33.92 18.86
N LEU A 183 31.16 -34.20 18.51
CA LEU A 183 31.77 -35.36 17.77
C LEU A 183 31.36 -35.51 16.28
N SER A 184 32.17 -35.98 15.30
CA SER A 184 33.64 -36.21 15.11
C SER A 184 33.92 -36.77 13.67
N ILE A 185 35.19 -37.15 13.35
CA ILE A 185 35.66 -38.03 12.22
C ILE A 185 35.78 -37.37 10.82
N SER A 186 36.86 -37.54 10.00
CA SER A 186 38.20 -38.17 10.20
C SER A 186 39.25 -37.78 9.12
N SER A 187 40.52 -38.06 9.44
CA SER A 187 41.82 -37.97 8.71
C SER A 187 41.95 -38.54 7.28
N VAL A 188 42.99 -38.10 6.52
CA VAL A 188 44.15 -38.90 6.01
C VAL A 188 45.22 -38.02 5.30
N SER A 189 46.42 -38.56 5.08
CA SER A 189 47.79 -38.03 5.04
C SER A 189 48.40 -37.39 3.75
N SER A 190 49.48 -36.62 3.99
CA SER A 190 50.83 -36.61 3.34
C SER A 190 51.11 -36.13 1.90
N ASP A 191 52.22 -35.36 1.84
CA ASP A 191 53.23 -35.18 0.77
C ASP A 191 52.93 -34.38 -0.52
N GLY A 192 53.96 -33.64 -0.96
CA GLY A 192 54.07 -33.06 -2.30
C GLY A 192 54.45 -31.57 -2.35
N HIS A 193 55.75 -31.26 -2.47
CA HIS A 193 56.19 -29.94 -2.97
C HIS A 193 55.75 -29.75 -4.43
N GLY A 194 55.21 -28.59 -4.78
CA GLY A 194 54.90 -28.21 -6.16
C GLY A 194 54.27 -26.83 -6.26
N GLU A 195 54.82 -25.97 -7.11
CA GLU A 195 54.34 -24.61 -7.35
C GLU A 195 52.92 -24.61 -7.97
N SER A 196 52.10 -23.61 -7.64
CA SER A 196 50.77 -23.46 -8.25
C SER A 196 50.39 -22.01 -8.53
N HIS A 197 49.82 -21.79 -9.72
CA HIS A 197 49.25 -20.52 -10.17
C HIS A 197 47.79 -20.37 -9.71
N SER A 198 47.44 -19.19 -9.16
CA SER A 198 46.04 -18.69 -8.99
C SER A 198 45.16 -19.51 -8.00
N PRO A 199 44.00 -18.99 -7.51
CA PRO A 199 43.27 -17.77 -7.92
C PRO A 199 42.88 -16.84 -6.74
N ALA A 200 42.00 -15.88 -7.04
CA ALA A 200 41.45 -14.92 -6.08
C ALA A 200 40.45 -15.51 -5.08
N ALA A 201 40.48 -15.02 -3.83
CA ALA A 201 39.31 -14.86 -2.95
C ALA A 201 39.58 -13.80 -1.85
N GLN A 202 38.52 -13.12 -1.41
CA GLN A 202 38.58 -12.02 -0.41
C GLN A 202 38.57 -12.55 1.04
N PRO A 203 39.10 -11.78 1.99
CA PRO A 203 38.56 -11.73 3.34
C PRO A 203 37.92 -10.35 3.63
N ARG A 204 36.62 -10.34 3.94
CA ARG A 204 35.97 -9.24 4.67
C ARG A 204 36.34 -9.37 6.15
N GLY A 205 36.87 -8.32 6.79
CA GLY A 205 36.97 -8.29 8.26
C GLY A 205 38.12 -7.53 8.91
N THR A 206 38.69 -6.47 8.32
CA THR A 206 39.84 -5.78 8.96
C THR A 206 39.93 -4.27 8.67
N ILE A 207 38.98 -3.47 9.17
CA ILE A 207 39.07 -1.99 9.10
C ILE A 207 39.04 -1.31 10.49
N SER A 208 38.36 -1.90 11.50
CA SER A 208 38.30 -1.34 12.86
C SER A 208 39.67 -1.23 13.58
N ARG A 209 40.66 -2.08 13.25
CA ARG A 209 41.99 -2.07 13.91
C ARG A 209 43.05 -1.17 13.28
N ILE A 210 42.79 -0.57 12.12
CA ILE A 210 43.78 0.29 11.44
C ILE A 210 43.61 1.77 11.87
N ALA A 211 42.37 2.22 12.11
CA ALA A 211 42.09 3.58 12.57
C ALA A 211 42.77 3.93 13.90
N ASN A 212 42.63 3.08 14.93
CA ASN A 212 43.16 3.37 16.27
C ASN A 212 44.68 3.22 16.41
N LYS A 213 45.40 2.74 15.39
CA LYS A 213 46.87 2.63 15.44
C LYS A 213 47.61 3.76 14.72
N PHE A 214 46.92 4.58 13.92
CA PHE A 214 47.50 5.77 13.28
C PHE A 214 47.34 7.06 14.11
N MET A 215 46.34 7.13 15.00
CA MET A 215 46.10 8.29 15.90
C MET A 215 47.16 8.48 17.01
N ARG A 216 48.30 7.79 16.97
CA ARG A 216 49.33 7.84 18.03
C ARG A 216 50.76 8.06 17.55
N ALA A 217 50.97 8.43 16.28
CA ALA A 217 52.29 8.64 15.69
C ALA A 217 52.37 9.94 14.86
N SER A 218 52.39 11.08 15.55
CA SER A 218 52.96 12.36 15.06
C SER A 218 53.15 13.31 16.24
N ALA A 219 54.22 13.10 16.99
CA ALA A 219 54.71 14.06 17.98
C ALA A 219 55.84 14.87 17.32
N THR A 220 55.50 15.96 16.65
CA THR A 220 56.44 17.02 16.28
C THR A 220 55.85 18.35 16.74
N SER A 221 56.57 19.02 17.62
CA SER A 221 56.18 20.31 18.19
C SER A 221 56.14 21.37 17.10
N SER A 222 54.98 21.98 16.87
CA SER A 222 54.87 23.26 16.18
C SER A 222 54.34 24.30 17.17
N THR A 223 55.15 25.32 17.44
CA THR A 223 54.78 26.46 18.27
C THR A 223 53.88 27.40 17.47
N GLY A 224 52.57 27.28 17.69
CA GLY A 224 51.54 28.20 17.21
C GLY A 224 50.45 28.33 18.27
N PRO A 225 49.58 29.37 18.21
CA PRO A 225 48.50 29.53 19.17
C PRO A 225 47.56 28.33 19.18
N GLU A 226 47.10 27.91 20.36
CA GLU A 226 46.17 26.79 20.51
C GLU A 226 44.74 27.21 20.09
N ASN A 227 44.42 27.00 18.82
CA ASN A 227 43.07 27.21 18.32
C ASN A 227 42.15 26.03 18.67
N VAL A 228 40.83 26.27 18.74
CA VAL A 228 39.79 25.25 19.01
C VAL A 228 39.92 24.02 18.10
N TRP A 229 40.41 24.18 16.86
CA TRP A 229 40.61 23.09 15.90
C TRP A 229 41.81 22.17 16.22
N THR A 230 42.84 22.69 16.91
CA THR A 230 44.07 21.95 17.25
C THR A 230 44.11 21.48 18.70
N SER A 231 43.34 22.10 19.60
CA SER A 231 43.23 21.70 21.01
C SER A 231 42.69 20.26 21.18
N LYS A 232 42.94 19.69 22.37
CA LYS A 232 42.55 18.33 22.76
C LYS A 232 41.52 18.28 23.89
N SER A 233 40.94 19.42 24.27
CA SER A 233 39.83 19.44 25.22
C SER A 233 38.60 18.70 24.67
N ASP A 234 37.74 18.22 25.56
CA ASP A 234 36.49 17.56 25.17
C ASP A 234 35.56 18.55 24.44
N PHE A 235 35.48 19.79 24.91
CA PHE A 235 34.81 20.90 24.23
C PHE A 235 35.29 21.12 22.78
N ALA A 236 36.62 21.13 22.55
CA ALA A 236 37.18 21.20 21.20
C ALA A 236 36.83 19.97 20.34
N THR A 237 36.64 18.81 20.96
CA THR A 237 36.31 17.55 20.27
C THR A 237 34.84 17.50 19.87
N ASP A 238 33.92 17.91 20.75
CA ASP A 238 32.49 18.02 20.45
C ASP A 238 32.20 19.12 19.42
N THR A 239 32.84 20.28 19.57
CA THR A 239 32.75 21.38 18.59
C THR A 239 33.19 20.90 17.20
N ARG A 240 34.35 20.23 17.09
CA ARG A 240 34.79 19.61 15.83
C ARG A 240 33.80 18.58 15.29
N MET A 241 33.14 17.79 16.14
CA MET A 241 32.13 16.82 15.71
C MET A 241 30.89 17.51 15.14
N LEU A 242 30.45 18.63 15.72
CA LEU A 242 29.32 19.43 15.26
C LEU A 242 29.61 20.03 13.87
N TYR A 243 30.72 20.76 13.72
CA TYR A 243 31.13 21.34 12.44
C TYR A 243 31.36 20.25 11.37
N LYS A 244 31.98 19.12 11.74
CA LYS A 244 32.12 17.96 10.83
C LYS A 244 30.77 17.47 10.29
N ARG A 245 29.75 17.33 11.15
CA ARG A 245 28.39 16.92 10.73
C ARG A 245 27.77 17.96 9.79
N ARG A 246 27.84 19.26 10.12
CA ARG A 246 27.28 20.35 9.32
C ARG A 246 27.93 20.47 7.94
N ILE A 247 29.26 20.48 7.87
CA ILE A 247 30.04 20.49 6.61
C ILE A 247 29.71 19.25 5.76
N THR A 248 29.62 18.06 6.36
CA THR A 248 29.32 16.82 5.63
C THR A 248 27.91 16.82 5.04
N ARG A 249 26.90 17.32 5.79
CA ARG A 249 25.52 17.47 5.31
C ARG A 249 25.45 18.40 4.09
N LEU A 250 26.06 19.58 4.19
CA LEU A 250 26.09 20.56 3.10
C LEU A 250 26.85 20.05 1.86
N TYR A 251 27.98 19.36 2.06
CA TYR A 251 28.72 18.77 0.95
C TYR A 251 27.89 17.72 0.20
N ILE A 252 27.16 16.86 0.92
CA ILE A 252 26.22 15.91 0.33
C ILE A 252 25.14 16.67 -0.46
N MET A 253 24.49 17.66 0.17
CA MET A 253 23.42 18.46 -0.44
C MET A 253 23.83 19.09 -1.79
N ILE A 254 24.99 19.76 -1.84
CA ILE A 254 25.50 20.36 -3.08
C ILE A 254 25.78 19.31 -4.15
N THR A 255 26.38 18.16 -3.77
CA THR A 255 26.63 17.11 -4.75
C THR A 255 25.36 16.46 -5.29
N SER A 256 24.32 16.35 -4.45
CA SER A 256 22.99 15.91 -4.86
C SER A 256 22.32 16.93 -5.79
N LEU A 257 22.38 18.23 -5.48
CA LEU A 257 21.84 19.32 -6.32
C LEU A 257 22.54 19.36 -7.70
N ARG A 258 23.86 19.14 -7.73
CA ARG A 258 24.60 18.98 -8.98
C ARG A 258 24.15 17.75 -9.79
N SER A 259 23.93 16.60 -9.12
CA SER A 259 23.41 15.39 -9.77
C SER A 259 22.00 15.62 -10.32
N TYR A 260 21.15 16.36 -9.60
CA TYR A 260 19.81 16.77 -10.03
C TYR A 260 19.85 17.55 -11.36
N VAL A 261 20.75 18.53 -11.50
CA VAL A 261 20.97 19.26 -12.77
C VAL A 261 21.41 18.32 -13.90
N GLU A 262 22.47 17.51 -13.68
CA GLU A 262 23.02 16.60 -14.70
C GLU A 262 21.97 15.56 -15.19
N VAL A 263 21.13 15.05 -14.28
CA VAL A 263 20.06 14.08 -14.56
C VAL A 263 18.90 14.71 -15.32
N ASN A 264 18.43 15.90 -14.90
CA ASN A 264 17.32 16.60 -15.57
C ASN A 264 17.70 17.08 -16.97
N TYR A 265 18.92 17.60 -17.19
CA TYR A 265 19.43 17.93 -18.53
C TYR A 265 19.45 16.71 -19.44
N SER A 266 19.90 15.55 -18.93
CA SER A 266 19.86 14.28 -19.64
C SER A 266 18.43 13.86 -20.00
N GLY A 267 17.46 14.15 -19.14
CA GLY A 267 16.04 13.88 -19.36
C GLY A 267 15.42 14.76 -20.43
N LEU A 268 15.60 16.09 -20.34
CA LEU A 268 15.14 17.06 -21.34
C LEU A 268 15.70 16.74 -22.73
N ARG A 269 17.01 16.50 -22.84
CA ARG A 269 17.66 16.12 -24.11
C ARG A 269 17.13 14.81 -24.70
N LYS A 270 16.79 13.81 -23.85
CA LYS A 270 16.26 12.52 -24.29
C LYS A 270 14.79 12.57 -24.68
N ILE A 271 13.97 13.39 -24.00
CA ILE A 271 12.55 13.51 -24.34
C ILE A 271 12.38 14.34 -25.62
N LEU A 272 13.17 15.41 -25.80
CA LEU A 272 13.24 16.17 -27.06
C LEU A 272 13.71 15.29 -28.23
N LYS A 273 14.81 14.54 -28.09
CA LYS A 273 15.23 13.57 -29.13
C LYS A 273 14.17 12.51 -29.45
N LYS A 274 13.28 12.21 -28.49
CA LYS A 274 12.15 11.29 -28.70
C LYS A 274 10.99 11.98 -29.41
N TYR A 275 10.71 13.24 -29.11
CA TYR A 275 9.71 14.06 -29.82
C TYR A 275 10.10 14.18 -31.30
N ASP A 276 11.31 14.68 -31.58
CA ASP A 276 11.90 14.80 -32.92
C ASP A 276 11.74 13.51 -33.74
N LYS A 277 12.11 12.36 -33.15
CA LYS A 277 12.07 11.05 -33.81
C LYS A 277 10.65 10.52 -34.08
N VAL A 278 9.66 10.94 -33.30
CA VAL A 278 8.28 10.43 -33.41
C VAL A 278 7.40 11.35 -34.27
N THR A 279 7.66 12.65 -34.25
CA THR A 279 6.89 13.66 -35.00
C THR A 279 7.55 14.09 -36.32
N ASP A 280 8.76 13.58 -36.60
CA ASP A 280 9.65 13.92 -37.72
C ASP A 280 9.98 15.43 -37.77
N ARG A 281 10.54 15.94 -36.66
CA ARG A 281 10.80 17.37 -36.41
C ARG A 281 12.18 17.64 -35.82
N GLU A 282 12.61 18.90 -35.86
CA GLU A 282 13.89 19.37 -35.31
C GLU A 282 13.71 20.32 -34.11
N LEU A 283 12.81 20.01 -33.18
CA LEU A 283 12.52 20.87 -32.02
C LEU A 283 13.68 20.92 -31.02
N LYS A 284 14.40 19.79 -30.83
CA LYS A 284 15.45 19.66 -29.81
C LYS A 284 16.53 20.73 -29.89
N ASP A 285 17.08 20.98 -31.07
CA ASP A 285 18.27 21.84 -31.19
C ASP A 285 17.90 23.33 -31.21
N ARG A 286 16.62 23.68 -31.39
CA ARG A 286 16.05 25.00 -31.14
C ARG A 286 15.82 25.20 -29.63
N TYR A 287 14.98 24.36 -29.02
CA TYR A 287 14.55 24.48 -27.62
C TYR A 287 15.71 24.33 -26.61
N LEU A 288 16.72 23.48 -26.89
CA LEU A 288 17.90 23.40 -26.02
C LEU A 288 18.66 24.73 -25.97
N ARG A 289 18.92 25.36 -27.12
CA ARG A 289 19.67 26.62 -27.21
C ARG A 289 18.89 27.82 -26.68
N GLU A 290 17.59 27.89 -26.94
CA GLU A 290 16.76 29.05 -26.60
C GLU A 290 16.25 29.01 -25.15
N SER A 291 15.85 27.83 -24.65
CA SER A 291 15.15 27.70 -23.36
C SER A 291 15.92 26.94 -22.28
N VAL A 292 16.72 25.92 -22.63
CA VAL A 292 17.36 25.06 -21.62
C VAL A 292 18.75 25.56 -21.24
N ASP A 293 19.62 25.82 -22.22
CA ASP A 293 21.00 26.25 -21.98
C ASP A 293 21.05 27.70 -21.42
N THR A 294 19.98 28.49 -21.60
CA THR A 294 19.77 29.84 -21.05
C THR A 294 19.19 29.86 -19.63
N ALA A 295 18.59 28.75 -19.17
CA ALA A 295 17.94 28.69 -17.87
C ALA A 295 18.94 28.51 -16.71
N LEU A 296 18.71 29.24 -15.61
CA LEU A 296 19.59 29.34 -14.44
C LEU A 296 20.29 28.03 -14.01
N PRO A 297 19.61 26.87 -13.81
CA PRO A 297 20.26 25.62 -13.40
C PRO A 297 21.33 25.07 -14.36
N PHE A 298 21.26 25.42 -15.65
CA PHE A 298 22.11 24.82 -16.69
C PHE A 298 23.25 25.75 -17.15
N THR A 299 23.25 27.02 -16.72
CA THR A 299 24.30 27.99 -17.06
C THR A 299 25.69 27.59 -16.52
N SER A 300 26.74 28.05 -17.21
CA SER A 300 28.13 27.89 -16.76
C SER A 300 28.41 28.61 -15.44
N GLU A 301 27.75 29.74 -15.19
CA GLU A 301 27.88 30.55 -13.98
C GLU A 301 27.34 29.82 -12.74
N SER A 302 26.11 29.30 -12.78
CA SER A 302 25.54 28.50 -11.68
C SER A 302 26.39 27.26 -11.36
N ARG A 303 26.95 26.63 -12.40
CA ARG A 303 27.88 25.50 -12.23
C ARG A 303 29.21 25.90 -11.59
N ALA A 304 29.71 27.10 -11.89
CA ALA A 304 30.90 27.66 -11.25
C ALA A 304 30.63 27.92 -9.76
N LYS A 305 29.53 28.61 -9.43
CA LYS A 305 29.10 28.89 -8.04
C LYS A 305 28.99 27.63 -7.18
N LEU A 306 28.31 26.58 -7.65
CA LEU A 306 28.26 25.30 -6.92
C LEU A 306 29.63 24.63 -6.77
N THR A 307 30.56 24.84 -7.70
CA THR A 307 31.93 24.30 -7.62
C THR A 307 32.79 25.08 -6.63
N GLU A 308 32.57 26.40 -6.53
CA GLU A 308 33.17 27.29 -5.54
C GLU A 308 32.75 26.92 -4.12
N CYS A 309 31.44 26.78 -3.86
CA CYS A 309 30.93 26.31 -2.56
C CYS A 309 31.45 24.92 -2.16
N LEU A 310 31.61 23.99 -3.13
CA LEU A 310 32.26 22.70 -2.85
C LEU A 310 33.75 22.84 -2.47
N ASN A 311 34.46 23.80 -3.05
CA ASN A 311 35.86 24.06 -2.69
C ASN A 311 35.96 24.72 -1.31
N GLN A 312 35.09 25.68 -1.01
CA GLN A 312 34.97 26.31 0.33
C GLN A 312 34.69 25.25 1.41
N LEU A 313 33.70 24.36 1.22
CA LEU A 313 33.43 23.28 2.18
C LEU A 313 34.60 22.30 2.35
N VAL A 314 35.35 22.02 1.28
CA VAL A 314 36.58 21.20 1.38
C VAL A 314 37.65 21.93 2.19
N GLU A 315 37.78 23.25 2.06
CA GLU A 315 38.74 24.06 2.82
C GLU A 315 38.33 24.22 4.29
N LEU A 316 37.04 24.45 4.59
CA LEU A 316 36.48 24.40 5.95
C LEU A 316 36.69 23.02 6.59
N TYR A 317 36.42 21.92 5.89
CA TYR A 317 36.71 20.57 6.41
C TYR A 317 38.22 20.35 6.65
N THR A 318 39.07 20.95 5.81
CA THR A 318 40.53 20.86 5.94
C THR A 318 41.01 21.57 7.21
N LYS A 319 40.44 22.74 7.52
CA LYS A 319 40.70 23.51 8.75
C LYS A 319 40.15 22.80 10.00
N CYS A 320 38.84 22.53 10.03
CA CYS A 320 38.14 22.07 11.23
C CYS A 320 38.39 20.60 11.59
N VAL A 321 38.69 19.72 10.62
CA VAL A 321 38.68 18.26 10.82
C VAL A 321 39.95 17.55 10.35
N ALA A 322 40.56 17.98 9.24
CA ALA A 322 41.71 17.29 8.64
C ALA A 322 43.08 17.86 9.03
N HIS A 323 43.15 18.79 9.99
CA HIS A 323 44.39 19.40 10.50
C HIS A 323 45.34 19.90 9.39
N GLY A 324 44.79 20.50 8.33
CA GLY A 324 45.54 21.02 7.18
C GLY A 324 45.70 20.06 6.00
N ASP A 325 45.38 18.77 6.12
CA ASP A 325 45.47 17.82 4.99
C ASP A 325 44.23 17.87 4.07
N ARG A 326 44.35 18.68 3.02
CA ARG A 326 43.34 18.83 1.96
C ARG A 326 43.05 17.52 1.20
N SER A 327 44.01 16.60 1.14
CA SER A 327 43.85 15.32 0.44
C SER A 327 42.96 14.36 1.25
N LEU A 328 43.21 14.28 2.55
CA LEU A 328 42.44 13.48 3.50
C LEU A 328 41.02 14.03 3.68
N ALA A 329 40.84 15.36 3.75
CA ALA A 329 39.53 16.01 3.73
C ALA A 329 38.69 15.58 2.52
N LYS A 330 39.27 15.68 1.32
CA LYS A 330 38.61 15.32 0.05
C LYS A 330 38.33 13.81 -0.06
N GLN A 331 39.13 12.96 0.58
CA GLN A 331 38.89 11.52 0.64
C GLN A 331 37.73 11.17 1.58
N GLN A 332 37.65 11.78 2.77
CA GLN A 332 36.58 11.54 3.74
C GLN A 332 35.22 12.05 3.25
N LEU A 333 35.14 13.26 2.70
CA LEU A 333 33.89 13.80 2.13
C LEU A 333 33.36 12.94 0.96
N LYS A 334 34.26 12.44 0.09
CA LYS A 334 33.90 11.48 -0.97
C LYS A 334 33.46 10.12 -0.44
N LEU A 335 33.94 9.69 0.73
CA LEU A 335 33.53 8.44 1.36
C LEU A 335 32.09 8.59 1.88
N HIS A 336 31.78 9.64 2.64
CA HIS A 336 30.43 9.92 3.12
C HIS A 336 29.43 10.12 1.96
N GLN A 337 29.84 10.78 0.88
CA GLN A 337 29.04 10.87 -0.34
C GLN A 337 28.69 9.49 -0.93
N ARG A 338 29.65 8.56 -0.99
CA ARG A 338 29.42 7.19 -1.50
C ARG A 338 28.51 6.38 -0.59
N GLU A 339 28.63 6.53 0.72
CA GLU A 339 27.76 5.89 1.71
C GLU A 339 26.32 6.41 1.58
N ASN A 340 26.13 7.73 1.46
CA ASN A 340 24.81 8.32 1.24
C ASN A 340 24.16 7.85 -0.06
N ILE A 341 24.89 7.87 -1.20
CA ILE A 341 24.39 7.36 -2.49
C ILE A 341 24.04 5.86 -2.41
N ALA A 342 24.78 5.06 -1.63
CA ALA A 342 24.45 3.65 -1.44
C ALA A 342 23.17 3.47 -0.59
N TRP A 343 23.00 4.29 0.44
CA TRP A 343 21.81 4.30 1.31
C TRP A 343 20.55 4.77 0.56
N GLU A 344 20.63 5.88 -0.19
CA GLU A 344 19.53 6.39 -1.04
C GLU A 344 19.08 5.33 -2.04
N ARG A 345 20.03 4.64 -2.70
CA ARG A 345 19.72 3.57 -3.66
C ARG A 345 19.05 2.35 -3.01
N ASP A 346 19.47 1.95 -1.81
CA ASP A 346 18.79 0.88 -1.07
C ASP A 346 17.39 1.31 -0.62
N THR A 347 17.22 2.57 -0.18
CA THR A 347 15.92 3.15 0.17
C THR A 347 14.96 3.22 -1.02
N VAL A 348 15.40 3.74 -2.17
CA VAL A 348 14.64 3.77 -3.43
C VAL A 348 14.29 2.35 -3.89
N TRP A 349 15.23 1.41 -3.82
CA TRP A 349 15.00 0.01 -4.20
C TRP A 349 13.97 -0.67 -3.28
N ARG A 350 14.04 -0.44 -1.96
CA ARG A 350 13.06 -0.90 -0.97
C ARG A 350 11.68 -0.30 -1.22
N GLN A 351 11.60 1.01 -1.48
CA GLN A 351 10.33 1.69 -1.80
C GLN A 351 9.73 1.15 -3.11
N MET A 352 10.55 0.95 -4.16
CA MET A 352 10.11 0.35 -5.42
C MET A 352 9.56 -1.08 -5.22
N ILE A 353 10.28 -1.94 -4.48
CA ILE A 353 9.82 -3.31 -4.19
C ILE A 353 8.60 -3.31 -3.27
N GLY A 354 8.48 -2.37 -2.33
CA GLY A 354 7.26 -2.17 -1.55
C GLY A 354 6.07 -1.83 -2.44
N ARG A 355 6.26 -0.97 -3.45
CA ARG A 355 5.23 -0.59 -4.44
C ARG A 355 4.85 -1.76 -5.35
N GLU A 356 5.81 -2.58 -5.80
CA GLU A 356 5.53 -3.82 -6.55
C GLU A 356 4.78 -4.86 -5.70
N ARG A 357 5.17 -5.07 -4.43
CA ARG A 357 4.51 -6.02 -3.52
C ARG A 357 3.07 -5.62 -3.15
N ARG A 358 2.75 -4.32 -3.16
CA ARG A 358 1.36 -3.83 -3.02
C ARG A 358 0.46 -4.16 -4.23
N GLY A 359 0.98 -4.80 -5.28
CA GLY A 359 0.27 -4.93 -6.55
C GLY A 359 0.17 -3.61 -7.33
N SER A 360 0.70 -2.50 -6.81
CA SER A 360 0.78 -1.20 -7.48
C SER A 360 1.85 -1.14 -8.59
N GLY A 361 2.09 -2.26 -9.26
CA GLY A 361 2.81 -2.29 -10.52
C GLY A 361 1.91 -1.73 -11.62
N ILE A 362 2.29 -0.58 -12.20
CA ILE A 362 1.55 0.22 -13.20
C ILE A 362 0.62 1.31 -12.58
N THR A 363 0.65 1.58 -11.28
CA THR A 363 -0.02 2.77 -10.68
C THR A 363 0.96 3.91 -10.38
N SER A 364 1.53 4.45 -11.46
CA SER A 364 2.17 5.78 -11.49
C SER A 364 1.74 6.44 -12.80
N GLY A 365 0.53 6.97 -12.74
CA GLY A 365 -0.32 7.43 -13.84
C GLY A 365 -1.71 7.64 -13.25
N ALA A 366 -2.32 6.54 -12.82
CA ALA A 366 -3.27 6.58 -11.71
C ALA A 366 -2.52 6.96 -10.41
N LEU A 367 -2.64 8.22 -10.02
CA LEU A 367 -2.93 8.54 -8.62
C LEU A 367 -4.15 7.72 -8.18
N VAL A 368 -4.49 7.72 -6.88
CA VAL A 368 -5.92 7.78 -6.59
C VAL A 368 -6.36 9.09 -7.22
N GLN A 369 -6.90 9.03 -8.44
CA GLN A 369 -7.76 10.09 -8.93
C GLN A 369 -8.97 10.01 -8.02
N GLU A 370 -8.84 10.67 -6.87
CA GLU A 370 -9.87 11.59 -6.47
C GLU A 370 -10.23 12.32 -7.77
N GLU A 371 -11.39 11.99 -8.33
CA GLU A 371 -12.05 12.89 -9.26
C GLU A 371 -11.93 14.25 -8.59
N GLU A 372 -11.24 15.22 -9.21
CA GLU A 372 -11.23 16.60 -8.74
C GLU A 372 -12.69 16.95 -8.52
N SER A 373 -13.08 17.05 -7.25
CA SER A 373 -14.45 16.72 -6.88
C SER A 373 -15.32 17.87 -7.32
N LYS A 374 -15.89 17.77 -8.52
CA LYS A 374 -16.52 18.87 -9.29
C LYS A 374 -17.18 19.84 -8.33
N GLU A 375 -16.58 21.02 -8.21
CA GLU A 375 -16.98 22.00 -7.21
C GLU A 375 -18.44 22.37 -7.46
N VAL A 376 -19.32 22.07 -6.51
CA VAL A 376 -20.77 22.17 -6.74
C VAL A 376 -21.25 23.61 -6.51
N ALA A 377 -20.68 24.28 -5.51
CA ALA A 377 -20.91 25.69 -5.21
C ALA A 377 -19.83 26.26 -4.27
N VAL A 378 -19.60 27.57 -4.38
CA VAL A 378 -18.83 28.37 -3.41
C VAL A 378 -19.79 29.36 -2.75
N PHE A 379 -19.94 29.26 -1.43
CA PHE A 379 -20.77 30.19 -0.65
C PHE A 379 -19.87 31.06 0.26
N PRO A 380 -20.04 32.39 0.28
CA PRO A 380 -19.35 33.25 1.24
C PRO A 380 -20.06 33.22 2.60
N ILE A 381 -19.39 32.66 3.62
CA ILE A 381 -19.85 32.74 5.02
C ILE A 381 -18.69 33.27 5.86
N ALA A 382 -18.92 34.36 6.60
CA ALA A 382 -18.01 34.91 7.61
C ALA A 382 -16.52 35.05 7.17
N GLY A 383 -16.26 35.46 5.92
CA GLY A 383 -14.91 35.71 5.42
C GLY A 383 -14.12 34.50 4.93
N ALA A 384 -14.60 33.27 5.17
CA ALA A 384 -13.98 32.05 4.66
C ALA A 384 -14.67 31.56 3.37
N ARG A 385 -13.89 31.24 2.33
CA ARG A 385 -14.40 30.56 1.13
C ARG A 385 -14.51 29.06 1.42
N VAL A 386 -15.69 28.61 1.85
CA VAL A 386 -15.97 27.18 2.05
C VAL A 386 -16.22 26.54 0.69
N HIS A 387 -15.32 25.65 0.27
CA HIS A 387 -15.42 24.92 -0.99
C HIS A 387 -16.29 23.68 -0.76
N LEU A 388 -17.52 23.66 -1.31
CA LEU A 388 -18.46 22.57 -1.08
C LEU A 388 -18.27 21.46 -2.11
N THR A 389 -17.47 20.46 -1.75
CA THR A 389 -17.27 19.25 -2.56
C THR A 389 -18.52 18.37 -2.54
N ARG A 390 -18.69 17.53 -3.58
CA ARG A 390 -19.77 16.53 -3.63
C ARG A 390 -19.76 15.59 -2.41
N ARG A 391 -18.58 15.22 -1.90
CA ARG A 391 -18.44 14.39 -0.68
C ARG A 391 -18.97 15.13 0.56
N ASN A 392 -18.61 16.40 0.73
CA ASN A 392 -19.11 17.22 1.84
C ASN A 392 -20.64 17.35 1.80
N LEU A 393 -21.22 17.56 0.61
CA LEU A 393 -22.68 17.61 0.44
C LEU A 393 -23.35 16.28 0.83
N MET A 394 -22.82 15.13 0.38
CA MET A 394 -23.33 13.81 0.77
C MET A 394 -23.20 13.54 2.28
N PHE A 395 -22.11 14.00 2.90
CA PHE A 395 -21.93 13.92 4.35
C PHE A 395 -22.99 14.75 5.09
N PHE A 396 -23.16 16.03 4.74
CA PHE A 396 -24.18 16.89 5.37
C PHE A 396 -25.61 16.38 5.14
N ALA A 397 -25.92 15.85 3.96
CA ALA A 397 -27.20 15.21 3.68
C ALA A 397 -27.42 13.96 4.56
N SER A 398 -26.39 13.12 4.73
CA SER A 398 -26.45 11.94 5.61
C SER A 398 -26.67 12.34 7.08
N VAL A 399 -25.97 13.38 7.56
CA VAL A 399 -26.15 13.93 8.91
C VAL A 399 -27.56 14.53 9.09
N LEU A 400 -28.09 15.22 8.09
CA LEU A 400 -29.46 15.75 8.13
C LEU A 400 -30.49 14.61 8.23
N VAL A 401 -30.37 13.57 7.41
CA VAL A 401 -31.23 12.38 7.48
C VAL A 401 -31.13 11.70 8.84
N PHE A 402 -29.93 11.58 9.40
CA PHE A 402 -29.71 11.02 10.73
C PHE A 402 -30.42 11.82 11.83
N LEU A 403 -30.27 13.16 11.83
CA LEU A 403 -30.94 14.04 12.79
C LEU A 403 -32.46 13.98 12.64
N VAL A 404 -32.99 13.89 11.42
CA VAL A 404 -34.44 13.72 11.19
C VAL A 404 -34.91 12.38 11.76
N LEU A 405 -34.24 11.26 11.47
CA LEU A 405 -34.63 9.93 11.95
C LEU A 405 -34.50 9.76 13.48
N LEU A 406 -33.61 10.51 14.14
CA LEU A 406 -33.55 10.54 15.61
C LEU A 406 -34.73 11.29 16.24
N ASN A 407 -35.28 12.31 15.58
CA ASN A 407 -36.40 13.11 16.09
C ASN A 407 -37.78 12.57 15.66
N VAL A 408 -37.86 11.91 14.50
CA VAL A 408 -39.08 11.30 13.96
C VAL A 408 -39.09 9.82 14.31
N GLN A 409 -39.99 9.43 15.22
CA GLN A 409 -40.19 8.03 15.61
C GLN A 409 -40.78 7.23 14.45
N SER A 410 -39.90 6.61 13.69
CA SER A 410 -40.22 5.79 12.51
C SER A 410 -40.41 4.32 12.87
N VAL A 411 -39.80 3.88 13.98
CA VAL A 411 -39.89 2.53 14.53
C VAL A 411 -40.39 2.59 15.98
N ASN A 412 -41.16 1.59 16.40
CA ASN A 412 -41.68 1.50 17.76
C ASN A 412 -40.55 1.27 18.78
N GLY A 413 -40.50 2.10 19.83
CA GLY A 413 -39.49 2.01 20.89
C GLY A 413 -38.20 2.80 20.59
N ALA A 414 -37.76 3.58 21.58
CA ALA A 414 -36.68 4.55 21.40
C ALA A 414 -35.35 3.93 20.96
N GLN A 415 -34.94 2.80 21.55
CA GLN A 415 -33.67 2.15 21.21
C GLN A 415 -33.68 1.56 19.79
N ALA A 416 -34.81 0.98 19.37
CA ALA A 416 -34.98 0.46 18.01
C ALA A 416 -34.98 1.60 16.97
N ASN A 417 -35.64 2.73 17.28
CA ASN A 417 -35.60 3.92 16.43
C ASN A 417 -34.19 4.51 16.33
N ASN A 418 -33.47 4.64 17.44
CA ASN A 418 -32.08 5.10 17.46
C ASN A 418 -31.16 4.15 16.68
N CYS A 419 -31.37 2.83 16.80
CA CYS A 419 -30.65 1.85 16.00
C CYS A 419 -30.93 2.00 14.51
N PHE A 420 -32.20 2.18 14.12
CA PHE A 420 -32.61 2.39 12.74
C PHE A 420 -32.00 3.67 12.15
N ALA A 421 -31.99 4.77 12.89
CA ALA A 421 -31.33 6.01 12.49
C ALA A 421 -29.83 5.79 12.23
N ILE A 422 -29.12 5.11 13.13
CA ILE A 422 -27.69 4.78 12.97
C ILE A 422 -27.46 3.83 11.78
N LEU A 423 -28.31 2.81 11.62
CA LEU A 423 -28.22 1.85 10.51
C LEU A 423 -28.33 2.57 9.17
N ILE A 424 -29.33 3.44 8.99
CA ILE A 424 -29.51 4.24 7.78
C ILE A 424 -28.34 5.24 7.59
N PHE A 425 -27.88 5.89 8.65
CA PHE A 425 -26.74 6.81 8.59
C PHE A 425 -25.45 6.12 8.13
N CYS A 426 -25.09 4.99 8.74
CA CYS A 426 -23.93 4.19 8.36
C CYS A 426 -24.09 3.62 6.94
N THR A 427 -25.30 3.18 6.55
CA THR A 427 -25.61 2.76 5.19
C THR A 427 -25.35 3.87 4.17
N LEU A 428 -25.84 5.09 4.42
CA LEU A 428 -25.64 6.23 3.54
C LEU A 428 -24.16 6.62 3.45
N LEU A 429 -23.44 6.67 4.57
CA LEU A 429 -22.00 6.98 4.58
C LEU A 429 -21.16 5.92 3.85
N TRP A 430 -21.48 4.63 4.02
CA TRP A 430 -20.81 3.55 3.31
C TRP A 430 -21.16 3.52 1.81
N ALA A 431 -22.43 3.75 1.43
CA ALA A 431 -22.87 3.74 0.03
C ALA A 431 -22.42 4.98 -0.77
N THR A 432 -22.23 6.12 -0.11
CA THR A 432 -21.78 7.38 -0.75
C THR A 432 -20.26 7.59 -0.68
N GLU A 433 -19.56 6.80 0.14
CA GLU A 433 -18.13 6.98 0.48
C GLU A 433 -17.77 8.42 0.85
N ALA A 434 -18.69 9.14 1.51
CA ALA A 434 -18.51 10.54 1.89
C ALA A 434 -17.34 10.75 2.86
N ILE A 435 -17.05 9.73 3.68
CA ILE A 435 -15.84 9.57 4.50
C ILE A 435 -15.27 8.15 4.29
N PRO A 436 -13.99 7.89 4.60
CA PRO A 436 -13.39 6.57 4.37
C PRO A 436 -14.13 5.46 5.14
N LEU A 437 -14.35 4.30 4.50
CA LEU A 437 -15.21 3.21 5.00
C LEU A 437 -14.89 2.77 6.44
N PHE A 438 -13.60 2.69 6.80
CA PHE A 438 -13.17 2.31 8.15
C PHE A 438 -13.48 3.38 9.21
N VAL A 439 -13.54 4.66 8.82
CA VAL A 439 -13.92 5.76 9.72
C VAL A 439 -15.40 5.64 10.03
N THR A 440 -16.26 5.40 9.03
CA THR A 440 -17.69 5.08 9.25
C THR A 440 -17.84 3.92 10.24
N SER A 441 -17.08 2.83 10.06
CA SER A 441 -17.09 1.70 10.98
C SER A 441 -16.58 2.00 12.39
N LEU A 442 -15.67 2.96 12.55
CA LEU A 442 -15.24 3.48 13.86
C LEU A 442 -16.26 4.44 14.49
N THR A 443 -17.15 5.07 13.70
CA THR A 443 -18.28 5.84 14.26
C THR A 443 -19.38 4.97 14.84
N VAL A 444 -19.58 3.73 14.33
CA VAL A 444 -20.57 2.78 14.86
C VAL A 444 -20.50 2.61 16.39
N PRO A 445 -19.36 2.19 17.00
CA PRO A 445 -19.28 1.99 18.45
C PRO A 445 -19.55 3.28 19.25
N LEU A 446 -19.11 4.43 18.74
CA LEU A 446 -19.40 5.74 19.34
C LEU A 446 -20.91 6.01 19.36
N LEU A 447 -21.59 5.85 18.22
CA LEU A 447 -23.02 6.11 18.08
C LEU A 447 -23.89 5.14 18.90
N LEU A 448 -23.57 3.84 18.90
CA LEU A 448 -24.34 2.83 19.65
C LEU A 448 -24.33 3.09 21.17
N VAL A 449 -23.20 3.55 21.70
CA VAL A 449 -23.06 3.89 23.13
C VAL A 449 -23.70 5.25 23.44
N THR A 450 -23.44 6.29 22.64
CA THR A 450 -23.95 7.65 22.90
C THR A 450 -25.47 7.78 22.77
N PHE A 451 -26.10 7.01 21.87
CA PHE A 451 -27.56 7.01 21.69
C PHE A 451 -28.28 5.86 22.44
N SER A 452 -27.61 5.22 23.41
CA SER A 452 -28.17 4.20 24.32
C SER A 452 -28.98 3.10 23.61
N VAL A 453 -28.41 2.54 22.54
CA VAL A 453 -29.11 1.64 21.61
C VAL A 453 -29.22 0.21 22.12
N LEU A 454 -28.24 -0.24 22.89
CA LEU A 454 -28.13 -1.62 23.33
C LEU A 454 -29.02 -1.86 24.55
N ARG A 455 -29.69 -3.02 24.61
CA ARG A 455 -30.54 -3.45 25.73
C ARG A 455 -29.96 -4.67 26.46
N ASN A 456 -30.27 -4.76 27.75
CA ASN A 456 -30.14 -5.98 28.55
C ASN A 456 -31.21 -7.02 28.14
N GLY A 457 -31.04 -8.26 28.60
CA GLY A 457 -32.00 -9.35 28.35
C GLY A 457 -33.41 -9.13 28.90
N GLU A 458 -33.59 -8.13 29.78
CA GLU A 458 -34.87 -7.68 30.32
C GLU A 458 -35.51 -6.54 29.50
N GLY A 459 -34.94 -6.18 28.35
CA GLY A 459 -35.42 -5.10 27.46
C GLY A 459 -35.06 -3.67 27.89
N THR A 460 -34.48 -3.49 29.08
CA THR A 460 -34.00 -2.19 29.57
C THR A 460 -32.72 -1.75 28.84
N PRO A 461 -32.51 -0.45 28.55
CA PRO A 461 -31.27 0.02 27.95
C PRO A 461 -30.06 -0.23 28.88
N LEU A 462 -28.96 -0.67 28.29
CA LEU A 462 -27.67 -0.87 28.97
C LEU A 462 -27.09 0.46 29.48
N THR A 463 -26.36 0.41 30.60
CA THR A 463 -25.59 1.60 31.02
C THR A 463 -24.42 1.84 30.04
N PRO A 464 -23.99 3.10 29.82
CA PRO A 464 -22.87 3.40 28.92
C PRO A 464 -21.58 2.58 29.13
N PRO A 465 -21.09 2.30 30.36
CA PRO A 465 -19.89 1.47 30.54
C PRO A 465 -20.09 -0.01 30.18
N GLU A 466 -21.26 -0.58 30.47
CA GLU A 466 -21.60 -1.96 30.10
C GLU A 466 -21.76 -2.08 28.58
N ALA A 467 -22.49 -1.14 27.96
CA ALA A 467 -22.63 -1.01 26.51
C ALA A 467 -21.26 -0.92 25.82
N THR A 468 -20.35 -0.09 26.34
CA THR A 468 -18.98 0.06 25.83
C THR A 468 -18.21 -1.27 25.88
N THR A 469 -18.31 -1.98 27.00
CA THR A 469 -17.64 -3.27 27.21
C THR A 469 -18.18 -4.34 26.26
N LEU A 470 -19.50 -4.40 26.08
CA LEU A 470 -20.16 -5.31 25.14
C LEU A 470 -19.78 -5.01 23.68
N VAL A 471 -19.74 -3.74 23.28
CA VAL A 471 -19.39 -3.35 21.91
C VAL A 471 -17.94 -3.71 21.59
N PHE A 472 -17.00 -3.38 22.47
CA PHE A 472 -15.59 -3.71 22.22
C PHE A 472 -15.32 -5.22 22.29
N SER A 473 -16.04 -5.99 23.12
CA SER A 473 -15.91 -7.46 23.12
C SER A 473 -16.40 -8.08 21.81
N MET A 474 -17.45 -7.52 21.20
CA MET A 474 -17.91 -7.92 19.86
C MET A 474 -16.87 -7.55 18.79
N MET A 475 -16.28 -6.35 18.84
CA MET A 475 -15.25 -5.94 17.88
C MET A 475 -14.02 -6.87 17.90
N PHE A 476 -13.61 -7.39 19.05
CA PHE A 476 -12.48 -8.32 19.18
C PHE A 476 -12.90 -9.81 19.17
N SER A 477 -13.82 -10.19 18.28
CA SER A 477 -14.30 -11.58 18.20
C SER A 477 -13.26 -12.56 17.62
N PRO A 478 -13.41 -13.89 17.87
CA PRO A 478 -12.53 -14.92 17.29
C PRO A 478 -12.47 -14.88 15.76
N THR A 479 -13.56 -14.45 15.14
CA THR A 479 -13.70 -14.30 13.69
C THR A 479 -12.81 -13.18 13.14
N ILE A 480 -12.60 -12.09 13.87
CA ILE A 480 -11.60 -11.07 13.51
C ILE A 480 -10.17 -11.61 13.65
N MET A 481 -9.90 -12.46 14.64
CA MET A 481 -8.61 -13.15 14.74
C MET A 481 -8.38 -14.10 13.54
N LEU A 482 -9.43 -14.77 13.06
CA LEU A 482 -9.40 -15.58 11.84
C LEU A 482 -8.99 -14.76 10.61
N LEU A 483 -9.51 -13.55 10.46
CA LEU A 483 -9.14 -12.61 9.38
C LEU A 483 -7.65 -12.24 9.42
N ILE A 484 -7.14 -11.88 10.61
CA ILE A 484 -5.74 -11.47 10.79
C ILE A 484 -4.79 -12.65 10.54
N GLY A 485 -5.15 -13.86 10.97
CA GLY A 485 -4.41 -15.09 10.65
C GLY A 485 -4.42 -15.40 9.14
N GLY A 486 -5.56 -15.19 8.47
CA GLY A 486 -5.68 -15.29 7.01
C GLY A 486 -4.79 -14.30 6.26
N PHE A 487 -4.79 -13.02 6.63
CA PHE A 487 -3.87 -12.02 6.09
C PHE A 487 -2.40 -12.36 6.35
N THR A 488 -2.09 -12.98 7.49
CA THR A 488 -0.74 -13.42 7.83
C THR A 488 -0.27 -14.58 6.94
N ILE A 489 -1.13 -15.58 6.69
CA ILE A 489 -0.87 -16.66 5.73
C ILE A 489 -0.67 -16.10 4.31
N SER A 490 -1.59 -15.25 3.87
CA SER A 490 -1.54 -14.59 2.56
C SER A 490 -0.25 -13.79 2.34
N SER A 491 0.13 -12.97 3.32
CA SER A 491 1.37 -12.20 3.32
C SER A 491 2.61 -13.09 3.28
N ALA A 492 2.65 -14.17 4.06
CA ALA A 492 3.78 -15.11 4.06
C ALA A 492 3.95 -15.86 2.72
N LEU A 493 2.84 -16.31 2.11
CA LEU A 493 2.84 -16.95 0.80
C LEU A 493 3.38 -16.02 -0.29
N SER A 494 2.94 -14.76 -0.30
CA SER A 494 3.38 -13.78 -1.29
C SER A 494 4.81 -13.27 -1.04
N LYS A 495 5.19 -13.04 0.23
CA LYS A 495 6.55 -12.65 0.61
C LYS A 495 7.60 -13.68 0.20
N THR A 496 7.23 -14.95 0.15
CA THR A 496 8.08 -16.08 -0.28
C THR A 496 7.90 -16.47 -1.76
N ASN A 497 7.07 -15.75 -2.52
CA ASN A 497 6.71 -16.00 -3.92
C ASN A 497 6.09 -17.40 -4.19
N ILE A 498 5.57 -18.09 -3.17
CA ILE A 498 4.97 -19.43 -3.32
C ILE A 498 3.75 -19.35 -4.23
N ASP A 499 2.94 -18.29 -4.06
CA ASP A 499 1.84 -17.92 -4.94
C ASP A 499 2.24 -17.91 -6.42
N ARG A 500 3.31 -17.16 -6.77
CA ARG A 500 3.82 -17.05 -8.14
C ARG A 500 4.37 -18.37 -8.66
N LEU A 501 5.03 -19.18 -7.83
CA LEU A 501 5.52 -20.52 -8.22
C LEU A 501 4.36 -21.48 -8.51
N LEU A 502 3.32 -21.49 -7.67
CA LEU A 502 2.14 -22.34 -7.88
C LEU A 502 1.38 -21.92 -9.14
N ILE A 503 1.11 -20.62 -9.28
CA ILE A 503 0.37 -20.08 -10.41
C ILE A 503 1.09 -20.35 -11.74
N THR A 504 2.40 -20.09 -11.83
CA THR A 504 3.16 -20.33 -13.08
C THR A 504 3.28 -21.81 -13.44
N ARG A 505 3.24 -22.73 -12.45
CA ARG A 505 3.21 -24.19 -12.70
C ARG A 505 1.86 -24.64 -13.27
N VAL A 506 0.75 -24.23 -12.66
CA VAL A 506 -0.61 -24.55 -13.16
C VAL A 506 -0.79 -23.99 -14.57
N LEU A 507 -0.33 -22.75 -14.80
CA LEU A 507 -0.45 -22.06 -16.08
C LEU A 507 0.41 -22.68 -17.19
N ALA A 508 1.57 -23.28 -16.86
CA ALA A 508 2.38 -24.02 -17.84
C ALA A 508 1.68 -25.27 -18.40
N MET A 509 0.55 -25.71 -17.79
CA MET A 509 -0.27 -26.83 -18.27
C MET A 509 -1.37 -26.39 -19.25
N ALA A 510 -1.57 -25.09 -19.48
CA ALA A 510 -2.71 -24.53 -20.22
C ALA A 510 -2.70 -24.75 -21.75
N GLY A 511 -1.56 -25.16 -22.33
CA GLY A 511 -1.38 -25.28 -23.77
C GLY A 511 -1.35 -23.93 -24.50
N THR A 512 -1.71 -23.91 -25.78
CA THR A 512 -1.59 -22.74 -26.68
C THR A 512 -2.93 -22.19 -27.19
N ARG A 513 -4.04 -22.91 -27.01
CA ARG A 513 -5.37 -22.54 -27.52
C ARG A 513 -6.02 -21.45 -26.64
N PRO A 514 -6.52 -20.33 -27.20
CA PRO A 514 -7.11 -19.24 -26.41
C PRO A 514 -8.23 -19.65 -25.45
N SER A 515 -9.09 -20.58 -25.84
CA SER A 515 -10.20 -21.05 -24.98
C SER A 515 -9.71 -21.83 -23.75
N THR A 516 -8.69 -22.68 -23.91
CA THR A 516 -8.07 -23.45 -22.82
C THR A 516 -7.21 -22.54 -21.93
N VAL A 517 -6.47 -21.60 -22.53
CA VAL A 517 -5.68 -20.60 -21.81
C VAL A 517 -6.58 -19.69 -20.98
N LEU A 518 -7.73 -19.24 -21.51
CA LEU A 518 -8.73 -18.48 -20.77
C LEU A 518 -9.22 -19.23 -19.54
N LEU A 519 -9.62 -20.50 -19.70
CA LEU A 519 -10.10 -21.33 -18.59
C LEU A 519 -9.00 -21.56 -17.54
N ALA A 520 -7.76 -21.79 -17.97
CA ALA A 520 -6.63 -21.96 -17.07
C ALA A 520 -6.36 -20.69 -16.24
N PHE A 521 -6.40 -19.49 -16.85
CA PHE A 521 -6.29 -18.23 -16.13
C PHE A 521 -7.46 -17.97 -15.18
N MET A 522 -8.69 -18.34 -15.55
CA MET A 522 -9.84 -18.26 -14.64
C MET A 522 -9.68 -19.20 -13.44
N GLY A 523 -9.33 -20.46 -13.65
CA GLY A 523 -9.09 -21.42 -12.57
C GLY A 523 -7.94 -21.01 -11.64
N VAL A 524 -6.83 -20.53 -12.22
CA VAL A 524 -5.71 -19.91 -11.51
C VAL A 524 -6.16 -18.71 -10.67
N SER A 525 -6.95 -17.80 -11.24
CA SER A 525 -7.38 -16.58 -10.56
C SER A 525 -8.33 -16.90 -9.40
N CYS A 526 -9.30 -17.80 -9.61
CA CYS A 526 -10.18 -18.31 -8.56
C CYS A 526 -9.37 -18.94 -7.42
N PHE A 527 -8.46 -19.86 -7.73
CA PHE A 527 -7.64 -20.53 -6.72
C PHE A 527 -6.74 -19.56 -5.96
N ALA A 528 -6.14 -18.59 -6.64
CA ALA A 528 -5.34 -17.55 -5.99
C ALA A 528 -6.21 -16.65 -5.08
N SER A 529 -7.41 -16.27 -5.51
CA SER A 529 -8.32 -15.44 -4.70
C SER A 529 -8.82 -16.15 -3.45
N MET A 530 -9.05 -17.48 -3.55
CA MET A 530 -9.48 -18.35 -2.45
C MET A 530 -8.51 -18.36 -1.25
N TRP A 531 -7.21 -18.13 -1.48
CA TRP A 531 -6.17 -18.25 -0.44
C TRP A 531 -5.40 -16.95 -0.15
N ILE A 532 -5.35 -16.00 -1.09
CA ILE A 532 -4.57 -14.77 -0.94
C ILE A 532 -5.49 -13.60 -0.55
N SER A 533 -6.31 -13.13 -1.49
CA SER A 533 -7.41 -12.16 -1.31
C SER A 533 -7.93 -11.73 -2.68
N ASN A 534 -9.16 -11.21 -2.72
CA ASN A 534 -9.74 -10.57 -3.91
C ASN A 534 -9.01 -9.29 -4.36
N VAL A 535 -8.02 -8.77 -3.62
CA VAL A 535 -7.25 -7.59 -4.03
C VAL A 535 -5.92 -8.00 -4.66
N ALA A 536 -5.17 -8.88 -3.98
CA ALA A 536 -3.84 -9.27 -4.42
C ALA A 536 -3.86 -10.30 -5.57
N ALA A 537 -4.81 -11.26 -5.55
CA ALA A 537 -4.85 -12.34 -6.54
C ALA A 537 -5.12 -11.89 -7.99
N PRO A 538 -6.10 -11.02 -8.30
CA PRO A 538 -6.28 -10.49 -9.65
C PRO A 538 -5.03 -9.75 -10.12
N THR A 539 -4.46 -8.92 -9.24
CA THR A 539 -3.30 -8.08 -9.52
C THR A 539 -2.05 -8.89 -9.87
N LEU A 540 -1.81 -9.99 -9.16
CA LEU A 540 -0.76 -10.95 -9.48
C LEU A 540 -1.03 -11.60 -10.86
N CYS A 541 -2.27 -12.01 -11.14
CA CYS A 541 -2.65 -12.57 -12.43
C CYS A 541 -2.44 -11.57 -13.58
N PHE A 542 -2.80 -10.29 -13.40
CA PHE A 542 -2.57 -9.22 -14.38
C PHE A 542 -1.07 -9.01 -14.67
N ALA A 543 -0.23 -9.02 -13.65
CA ALA A 543 1.23 -8.96 -13.83
C ALA A 543 1.78 -10.15 -14.64
N LEU A 544 1.17 -11.34 -14.52
CA LEU A 544 1.56 -12.55 -15.26
C LEU A 544 1.03 -12.61 -16.69
N ILE A 545 -0.14 -12.04 -17.00
CA ILE A 545 -0.62 -11.95 -18.40
C ILE A 545 0.05 -10.83 -19.19
N LYS A 546 0.62 -9.79 -18.55
CA LYS A 546 1.18 -8.64 -19.28
C LYS A 546 2.22 -9.00 -20.37
N PRO A 547 3.09 -10.03 -20.22
CA PRO A 547 3.91 -10.54 -21.31
C PRO A 547 3.12 -11.15 -22.48
N ILE A 548 1.99 -11.81 -22.21
CA ILE A 548 1.08 -12.34 -23.25
C ILE A 548 0.38 -11.19 -23.97
N LEU A 549 -0.20 -10.23 -23.23
CA LEU A 549 -0.94 -9.09 -23.79
C LEU A 549 -0.11 -8.34 -24.84
N ARG A 550 1.18 -8.10 -24.56
CA ARG A 550 2.16 -7.50 -25.49
C ARG A 550 2.46 -8.29 -26.77
N THR A 551 2.07 -9.55 -26.83
CA THR A 551 2.27 -10.42 -28.02
C THR A 551 1.00 -10.62 -28.84
N LEU A 552 -0.13 -10.10 -28.37
CA LEU A 552 -1.39 -10.12 -29.13
C LEU A 552 -1.39 -9.04 -30.21
N PRO A 553 -2.08 -9.26 -31.34
CA PRO A 553 -2.26 -8.21 -32.33
C PRO A 553 -3.12 -7.06 -31.76
N PRO A 554 -2.88 -5.80 -32.18
CA PRO A 554 -3.68 -4.66 -31.76
C PRO A 554 -5.16 -4.89 -32.09
N LYS A 555 -6.06 -4.41 -31.22
CA LYS A 555 -7.52 -4.62 -31.30
C LYS A 555 -8.00 -6.08 -31.19
N SER A 556 -7.17 -7.01 -30.69
CA SER A 556 -7.62 -8.37 -30.37
C SER A 556 -8.68 -8.40 -29.26
N SER A 557 -9.82 -9.06 -29.50
CA SER A 557 -10.87 -9.27 -28.49
C SER A 557 -10.44 -10.19 -27.34
N PHE A 558 -9.31 -10.90 -27.47
CA PHE A 558 -8.80 -11.78 -26.42
C PHE A 558 -8.21 -11.00 -25.22
N ALA A 559 -7.63 -9.81 -25.44
CA ALA A 559 -7.07 -8.99 -24.37
C ALA A 559 -8.12 -8.53 -23.33
N PRO A 560 -9.23 -7.83 -23.71
CA PRO A 560 -10.32 -7.51 -22.78
C PRO A 560 -10.94 -8.76 -22.17
N CYS A 561 -11.20 -9.79 -22.99
CA CYS A 561 -11.79 -11.05 -22.54
C CYS A 561 -10.98 -11.68 -21.41
N LEU A 562 -9.65 -11.73 -21.53
CA LEU A 562 -8.76 -12.34 -20.54
C LEU A 562 -8.70 -11.53 -19.24
N ILE A 563 -8.66 -10.21 -19.33
CA ILE A 563 -8.63 -9.31 -18.17
C ILE A 563 -9.95 -9.41 -17.38
N LEU A 564 -11.09 -9.35 -18.09
CA LEU A 564 -12.40 -9.49 -17.46
C LEU A 564 -12.59 -10.89 -16.87
N ALA A 565 -12.18 -11.95 -17.58
CA ALA A 565 -12.26 -13.32 -17.09
C ALA A 565 -11.53 -13.53 -15.74
N ILE A 566 -10.35 -12.93 -15.58
CA ILE A 566 -9.57 -12.96 -14.33
C ILE A 566 -10.32 -12.23 -13.22
N ALA A 567 -10.92 -11.05 -13.47
CA ALA A 567 -11.70 -10.34 -12.46
C ALA A 567 -12.94 -11.12 -12.00
N LEU A 568 -13.73 -11.62 -12.96
CA LEU A 568 -14.93 -12.41 -12.67
C LEU A 568 -14.58 -13.70 -11.90
N ALA A 569 -13.51 -14.40 -12.31
CA ALA A 569 -13.07 -15.61 -11.63
C ALA A 569 -12.49 -15.35 -10.24
N ALA A 570 -11.84 -14.21 -10.00
CA ALA A 570 -11.40 -13.82 -8.67
C ALA A 570 -12.57 -13.54 -7.72
N ASN A 571 -13.64 -12.87 -8.18
CA ASN A 571 -14.86 -12.66 -7.39
C ASN A 571 -15.51 -14.01 -6.99
N ILE A 572 -15.50 -15.02 -7.88
CA ILE A 572 -15.93 -16.40 -7.57
C ILE A 572 -14.96 -17.09 -6.58
N GLY A 573 -13.65 -16.93 -6.77
CA GLY A 573 -12.65 -17.41 -5.80
C GLY A 573 -12.85 -16.81 -4.41
N GLY A 574 -13.29 -15.55 -4.36
CA GLY A 574 -13.63 -14.80 -3.17
C GLY A 574 -14.83 -15.30 -2.37
N GLN A 575 -15.70 -16.15 -2.92
CA GLN A 575 -16.75 -16.84 -2.16
C GLN A 575 -16.36 -18.29 -1.81
N SER A 576 -15.29 -18.82 -2.42
CA SER A 576 -14.89 -20.23 -2.32
C SER A 576 -14.33 -20.63 -0.95
N SER A 577 -13.89 -19.67 -0.13
CA SER A 577 -13.21 -19.91 1.16
C SER A 577 -13.64 -18.89 2.23
N PRO A 578 -13.88 -19.30 3.50
CA PRO A 578 -14.29 -18.38 4.57
C PRO A 578 -13.37 -17.17 4.76
N ILE A 579 -12.06 -17.32 4.55
CA ILE A 579 -11.06 -16.24 4.74
C ILE A 579 -10.77 -15.42 3.48
N SER A 580 -11.23 -15.86 2.30
CA SER A 580 -10.87 -15.22 1.03
C SER A 580 -11.39 -13.79 0.90
N SER A 581 -12.55 -13.52 1.52
CA SER A 581 -13.19 -12.20 1.50
C SER A 581 -13.88 -11.85 2.82
N PRO A 582 -13.97 -10.56 3.17
CA PRO A 582 -14.62 -10.13 4.42
C PRO A 582 -16.11 -10.45 4.46
N GLN A 583 -16.81 -10.42 3.32
CA GLN A 583 -18.25 -10.74 3.27
C GLN A 583 -18.57 -12.17 3.75
N ASN A 584 -17.69 -13.14 3.50
CA ASN A 584 -17.87 -14.53 3.93
C ASN A 584 -17.72 -14.65 5.45
N LEU A 585 -16.76 -13.90 5.98
CA LEU A 585 -16.44 -13.84 7.39
C LEU A 585 -17.58 -13.20 8.21
N ILE A 586 -18.15 -12.10 7.68
CA ILE A 586 -19.35 -11.46 8.25
C ILE A 586 -20.54 -12.42 8.23
N ALA A 587 -20.73 -13.17 7.14
CA ALA A 587 -21.76 -14.21 7.07
C ALA A 587 -21.52 -15.32 8.10
N LEU A 588 -20.27 -15.79 8.26
CA LEU A 588 -19.92 -16.84 9.22
C LEU A 588 -20.19 -16.43 10.68
N GLU A 589 -19.92 -15.17 11.06
CA GLU A 589 -20.20 -14.65 12.41
C GLU A 589 -21.70 -14.55 12.71
N ALA A 590 -22.51 -14.24 11.70
CA ALA A 590 -23.94 -14.10 11.87
C ALA A 590 -24.64 -15.46 12.06
N MET A 591 -24.03 -16.56 11.63
CA MET A 591 -24.57 -17.91 11.78
C MET A 591 -24.47 -18.41 13.22
N ASP A 592 -25.51 -19.12 13.67
CA ASP A 592 -25.56 -19.71 15.01
C ASP A 592 -26.14 -21.13 14.94
N PRO A 593 -25.36 -22.19 15.26
CA PRO A 593 -23.90 -22.18 15.40
C PRO A 593 -23.21 -21.90 14.05
N PRO A 594 -21.98 -21.36 14.03
CA PRO A 594 -21.23 -21.11 12.80
C PRO A 594 -20.90 -22.41 12.05
N VAL A 595 -20.97 -22.38 10.72
CA VAL A 595 -20.65 -23.55 9.88
C VAL A 595 -19.16 -23.89 9.93
N SER A 596 -18.83 -25.18 9.91
CA SER A 596 -17.43 -25.60 9.80
C SER A 596 -16.86 -25.28 8.41
N TRP A 597 -15.54 -25.09 8.34
CA TRP A 597 -14.83 -24.89 7.07
C TRP A 597 -15.09 -26.01 6.05
N LEU A 598 -15.21 -27.25 6.52
CA LEU A 598 -15.55 -28.38 5.66
C LEU A 598 -16.96 -28.25 5.07
N GLN A 599 -17.95 -27.88 5.88
CA GLN A 599 -19.31 -27.59 5.39
C GLN A 599 -19.32 -26.44 4.39
N TRP A 600 -18.52 -25.37 4.64
CA TRP A 600 -18.37 -24.28 3.68
C TRP A 600 -17.83 -24.78 2.33
N PHE A 601 -16.75 -25.58 2.33
CA PHE A 601 -16.14 -26.08 1.10
C PHE A 601 -17.03 -27.05 0.32
N ILE A 602 -17.83 -27.89 0.99
CA ILE A 602 -18.76 -28.82 0.32
C ILE A 602 -19.81 -28.05 -0.50
N VAL A 603 -20.24 -26.86 -0.04
CA VAL A 603 -21.17 -26.01 -0.80
C VAL A 603 -20.43 -25.12 -1.81
N ALA A 604 -19.41 -24.40 -1.35
CA ALA A 604 -18.82 -23.29 -2.10
C ALA A 604 -17.93 -23.75 -3.27
N LEU A 605 -17.25 -24.89 -3.17
CA LEU A 605 -16.38 -25.38 -4.24
C LEU A 605 -17.17 -25.88 -5.47
N PRO A 606 -18.24 -26.71 -5.34
CA PRO A 606 -19.07 -27.07 -6.48
C PRO A 606 -19.76 -25.87 -7.13
N VAL A 607 -20.33 -24.97 -6.32
CA VAL A 607 -20.98 -23.73 -6.80
C VAL A 607 -19.98 -22.88 -7.60
N SER A 608 -18.76 -22.71 -7.10
CA SER A 608 -17.73 -21.92 -7.78
C SER A 608 -17.20 -22.59 -9.05
N ALA A 609 -17.02 -23.92 -9.05
CA ALA A 609 -16.60 -24.65 -10.24
C ALA A 609 -17.63 -24.56 -11.37
N ILE A 610 -18.92 -24.76 -11.06
CA ILE A 610 -20.01 -24.63 -12.04
C ILE A 610 -20.11 -23.18 -12.54
N SER A 611 -19.98 -22.19 -11.64
CA SER A 611 -19.99 -20.77 -12.01
C SER A 611 -18.87 -20.42 -12.98
N ILE A 612 -17.64 -20.88 -12.74
CA ILE A 612 -16.49 -20.63 -13.63
C ILE A 612 -16.69 -21.25 -15.01
N LEU A 613 -17.21 -22.48 -15.08
CA LEU A 613 -17.47 -23.14 -16.37
C LEU A 613 -18.54 -22.42 -17.19
N LEU A 614 -19.61 -21.94 -16.55
CA LEU A 614 -20.68 -21.22 -17.24
C LEU A 614 -20.28 -19.78 -17.62
N ILE A 615 -19.54 -19.07 -16.77
CA ILE A 615 -18.97 -17.74 -17.09
C ILE A 615 -17.94 -17.87 -18.21
N TRP A 616 -17.10 -18.91 -18.21
CA TRP A 616 -16.17 -19.21 -19.31
C TRP A 616 -16.92 -19.41 -20.63
N GLY A 617 -17.99 -20.22 -20.64
CA GLY A 617 -18.85 -20.40 -21.80
C GLY A 617 -19.46 -19.09 -22.31
N LEU A 618 -19.96 -18.24 -21.41
CA LEU A 618 -20.49 -16.91 -21.75
C LEU A 618 -19.44 -16.01 -22.41
N LEU A 619 -18.21 -15.96 -21.86
CA LEU A 619 -17.13 -15.17 -22.41
C LEU A 619 -16.64 -15.69 -23.77
N LEU A 620 -16.63 -17.01 -23.98
CA LEU A 620 -16.37 -17.60 -25.31
C LEU A 620 -17.40 -17.16 -26.36
N VAL A 621 -18.69 -17.14 -26.01
CA VAL A 621 -19.77 -16.72 -26.93
C VAL A 621 -19.71 -15.22 -27.22
N SER A 622 -19.46 -14.39 -26.21
CA SER A 622 -19.48 -12.93 -26.33
C SER A 622 -18.25 -12.35 -27.05
N TYR A 623 -17.03 -12.78 -26.67
CA TYR A 623 -15.79 -12.23 -27.23
C TYR A 623 -15.20 -13.03 -28.40
N LYS A 624 -15.64 -14.28 -28.61
CA LYS A 624 -15.15 -15.22 -29.65
C LYS A 624 -13.61 -15.29 -29.73
N PRO A 625 -12.91 -15.53 -28.60
CA PRO A 625 -11.48 -15.26 -28.42
C PRO A 625 -10.50 -16.07 -29.30
N ALA A 626 -10.98 -17.03 -30.08
CA ALA A 626 -10.14 -17.80 -31.00
C ALA A 626 -9.85 -17.08 -32.33
N ARG A 627 -10.74 -16.18 -32.78
CA ARG A 627 -10.60 -15.48 -34.06
C ARG A 627 -9.65 -14.28 -33.96
N ALA A 628 -8.70 -14.20 -34.89
CA ALA A 628 -7.97 -12.97 -35.15
C ALA A 628 -8.91 -11.86 -35.68
N PRO A 629 -8.62 -10.57 -35.45
CA PRO A 629 -9.41 -9.44 -35.95
C PRO A 629 -9.67 -9.47 -37.47
N ASP A 630 -8.66 -9.92 -38.24
CA ASP A 630 -8.71 -9.99 -39.71
C ASP A 630 -9.35 -11.28 -40.26
N GLY A 631 -9.95 -12.11 -39.39
CA GLY A 631 -10.66 -13.34 -39.78
C GLY A 631 -9.77 -14.53 -40.23
N GLY A 632 -8.45 -14.35 -40.32
CA GLY A 632 -7.49 -15.37 -40.74
C GLY A 632 -6.57 -15.90 -39.63
N ARG A 633 -6.48 -17.23 -39.52
CA ARG A 633 -5.71 -18.04 -38.54
C ARG A 633 -6.05 -17.81 -37.06
N ASP A 634 -5.99 -18.88 -36.29
CA ASP A 634 -6.25 -18.86 -34.84
C ASP A 634 -5.11 -18.16 -34.10
N ILE A 635 -5.43 -17.45 -33.02
CA ILE A 635 -4.43 -16.79 -32.16
C ILE A 635 -3.66 -17.85 -31.36
N GLU A 636 -2.42 -18.17 -31.73
CA GLU A 636 -1.56 -19.05 -30.94
C GLU A 636 -0.86 -18.29 -29.80
N ILE A 637 -1.17 -18.66 -28.55
CA ILE A 637 -0.58 -18.02 -27.38
C ILE A 637 0.75 -18.73 -27.04
N LYS A 638 1.83 -17.95 -26.93
CA LYS A 638 3.14 -18.46 -26.52
C LYS A 638 3.10 -18.86 -25.04
N LEU A 639 3.36 -20.15 -24.78
CA LEU A 639 3.34 -20.73 -23.44
C LEU A 639 4.32 -20.01 -22.48
N ILE A 640 3.84 -19.61 -21.31
CA ILE A 640 4.69 -19.12 -20.23
C ILE A 640 5.55 -20.26 -19.72
N ARG A 641 6.88 -20.13 -19.84
CA ARG A 641 7.83 -21.12 -19.31
C ARG A 641 7.79 -21.07 -17.77
N PRO A 642 7.59 -22.20 -17.08
CA PRO A 642 7.55 -22.22 -15.61
C PRO A 642 8.94 -21.94 -15.04
N THR A 643 9.00 -21.13 -13.97
CA THR A 643 10.24 -20.90 -13.23
C THR A 643 10.67 -22.19 -12.52
N ARG A 644 11.73 -22.84 -13.02
CA ARG A 644 12.30 -24.07 -12.44
C ARG A 644 13.28 -23.76 -11.30
N GLU A 645 12.81 -23.05 -10.28
CA GLU A 645 13.57 -22.84 -9.04
C GLU A 645 13.24 -23.95 -8.02
N PRO A 646 14.25 -24.51 -7.31
CA PRO A 646 14.03 -25.49 -6.25
C PRO A 646 13.37 -24.82 -5.03
N PHE A 647 12.53 -25.56 -4.32
CA PHE A 647 11.86 -25.05 -3.12
C PHE A 647 12.87 -24.74 -2.01
N THR A 648 12.91 -23.48 -1.58
CA THR A 648 13.80 -23.02 -0.51
C THR A 648 13.32 -23.52 0.85
N LEU A 649 14.23 -23.76 1.81
CA LEU A 649 13.86 -24.17 3.18
C LEU A 649 12.80 -23.24 3.83
N LYS A 650 12.89 -21.93 3.59
CA LYS A 650 11.88 -20.95 4.02
C LYS A 650 10.51 -21.18 3.38
N GLN A 651 10.47 -21.57 2.11
CA GLN A 651 9.21 -21.88 1.41
C GLN A 651 8.60 -23.17 1.94
N TRP A 652 9.42 -24.20 2.19
CA TRP A 652 8.97 -25.43 2.86
C TRP A 652 8.39 -25.18 4.24
N TRP A 653 9.03 -24.34 5.06
CA TRP A 653 8.51 -23.93 6.36
C TRP A 653 7.15 -23.21 6.26
N VAL A 654 7.02 -22.24 5.35
CA VAL A 654 5.74 -21.54 5.12
C VAL A 654 4.66 -22.51 4.67
N THR A 655 4.92 -23.35 3.67
CA THR A 655 3.96 -24.37 3.21
C THR A 655 3.53 -25.30 4.34
N PHE A 656 4.47 -25.77 5.18
CA PHE A 656 4.18 -26.64 6.32
C PHE A 656 3.22 -25.96 7.31
N VAL A 657 3.53 -24.74 7.75
CA VAL A 657 2.68 -23.99 8.71
C VAL A 657 1.31 -23.68 8.10
N CYS A 658 1.22 -23.34 6.81
CA CYS A 658 -0.06 -23.11 6.14
C CYS A 658 -0.92 -24.38 6.09
N ILE A 659 -0.36 -25.51 5.64
CA ILE A 659 -1.08 -26.80 5.58
C ILE A 659 -1.51 -27.24 6.98
N LEU A 660 -0.63 -27.11 7.99
CA LEU A 660 -0.93 -27.43 9.38
C LEU A 660 -2.10 -26.58 9.90
N THR A 661 -2.08 -25.26 9.67
CA THR A 661 -3.16 -24.36 10.12
C THR A 661 -4.50 -24.71 9.47
N ILE A 662 -4.52 -25.00 8.16
CA ILE A 662 -5.72 -25.42 7.43
C ILE A 662 -6.24 -26.77 7.96
N ALA A 663 -5.35 -27.73 8.22
CA ALA A 663 -5.73 -29.02 8.81
C ALA A 663 -6.34 -28.86 10.21
N LEU A 664 -5.76 -27.99 11.06
CA LEU A 664 -6.34 -27.67 12.37
C LEU A 664 -7.72 -27.01 12.24
N TRP A 665 -7.94 -26.09 11.30
CA TRP A 665 -9.27 -25.50 11.07
C TRP A 665 -10.31 -26.54 10.62
N CYS A 666 -9.94 -27.49 9.76
CA CYS A 666 -10.83 -28.58 9.34
C CYS A 666 -11.24 -29.51 10.50
N VAL A 667 -10.36 -29.70 11.50
CA VAL A 667 -10.60 -30.59 12.66
C VAL A 667 -11.03 -29.81 13.91
N ALA A 668 -11.11 -28.47 13.85
CA ALA A 668 -11.28 -27.60 15.02
C ALA A 668 -12.47 -27.97 15.93
N ARG A 669 -13.59 -28.42 15.35
CA ARG A 669 -14.79 -28.87 16.11
C ARG A 669 -14.53 -30.07 17.03
N GLN A 670 -13.55 -30.91 16.72
CA GLN A 670 -13.14 -32.04 17.57
C GLN A 670 -12.11 -31.62 18.63
N LEU A 671 -11.46 -30.46 18.45
CA LEU A 671 -10.39 -29.94 19.29
C LEU A 671 -10.81 -28.69 20.10
N GLU A 672 -12.11 -28.42 20.17
CA GLU A 672 -12.71 -27.30 20.90
C GLU A 672 -12.31 -27.30 22.39
N ASN A 673 -12.22 -28.49 23.00
CA ASN A 673 -11.73 -28.68 24.37
C ASN A 673 -10.25 -28.27 24.59
N VAL A 674 -9.46 -28.09 23.52
CA VAL A 674 -8.01 -27.78 23.59
C VAL A 674 -7.72 -26.36 23.10
N PHE A 675 -8.28 -25.97 21.95
CA PHE A 675 -8.02 -24.67 21.33
C PHE A 675 -9.17 -23.66 21.52
N GLY A 676 -10.32 -24.09 22.05
CA GLY A 676 -11.53 -23.27 22.05
C GLY A 676 -12.01 -23.01 20.62
N ASN A 677 -12.14 -21.74 20.26
CA ASN A 677 -12.64 -21.32 18.96
C ASN A 677 -11.54 -21.29 17.87
N MET A 678 -11.94 -21.47 16.60
CA MET A 678 -11.08 -21.37 15.40
C MET A 678 -10.21 -20.10 15.33
N GLY A 679 -10.65 -18.99 15.94
CA GLY A 679 -9.86 -17.77 16.05
C GLY A 679 -8.52 -17.95 16.79
N VAL A 680 -8.43 -18.86 17.76
CA VAL A 680 -7.17 -19.14 18.48
C VAL A 680 -6.16 -19.86 17.56
N ILE A 681 -6.65 -20.78 16.73
CA ILE A 681 -5.83 -21.49 15.72
C ILE A 681 -5.21 -20.49 14.74
N ALA A 682 -5.92 -19.40 14.43
CA ALA A 682 -5.43 -18.34 13.54
C ALA A 682 -4.22 -17.56 14.09
N ILE A 683 -3.92 -17.65 15.39
CA ILE A 683 -2.74 -17.03 16.02
C ILE A 683 -1.46 -17.83 15.69
N ILE A 684 -1.56 -19.13 15.41
CA ILE A 684 -0.44 -20.02 15.11
C ILE A 684 0.44 -19.50 13.95
N PRO A 685 -0.09 -19.19 12.74
CA PRO A 685 0.72 -18.64 11.65
C PRO A 685 1.31 -17.27 11.99
N ILE A 686 0.63 -16.45 12.81
CA ILE A 686 1.14 -15.15 13.26
C ILE A 686 2.42 -15.35 14.08
N VAL A 687 2.33 -16.14 15.15
CA VAL A 687 3.50 -16.43 16.00
C VAL A 687 4.60 -17.11 15.18
N ALA A 688 4.26 -18.12 14.37
CA ALA A 688 5.23 -18.87 13.58
C ALA A 688 6.00 -17.99 12.57
N PHE A 689 5.33 -17.12 11.79
CA PHE A 689 5.99 -16.36 10.74
C PHE A 689 6.72 -15.11 11.23
N PHE A 690 6.22 -14.45 12.29
CA PHE A 690 6.92 -13.32 12.89
C PHE A 690 8.09 -13.77 13.79
N ALA A 691 7.95 -14.85 14.58
CA ALA A 691 9.05 -15.34 15.41
C ALA A 691 10.22 -15.93 14.59
N THR A 692 9.94 -16.56 13.44
CA THR A 692 10.98 -17.07 12.52
C THR A 692 11.56 -16.01 11.58
N GLY A 693 11.09 -14.75 11.64
CA GLY A 693 11.55 -13.65 10.79
C GLY A 693 11.26 -13.84 9.30
N VAL A 694 10.26 -14.67 8.96
CA VAL A 694 9.70 -14.77 7.60
C VAL A 694 8.96 -13.48 7.26
N LEU A 695 8.16 -12.98 8.21
CA LEU A 695 7.53 -11.67 8.19
C LEU A 695 8.25 -10.71 9.15
N LYS A 696 8.27 -9.42 8.81
CA LYS A 696 8.84 -8.32 9.60
C LYS A 696 7.76 -7.35 10.05
N LYS A 697 8.06 -6.46 11.00
CA LYS A 697 7.17 -5.37 11.44
C LYS A 697 6.51 -4.64 10.27
N ASP A 698 7.30 -4.27 9.26
CA ASP A 698 6.83 -3.60 8.04
C ASP A 698 5.72 -4.39 7.31
N ASP A 699 5.74 -5.73 7.36
CA ASP A 699 4.73 -6.59 6.72
C ASP A 699 3.41 -6.62 7.51
N PHE A 700 3.45 -6.43 8.83
CA PHE A 700 2.27 -6.28 9.69
C PHE A 700 1.60 -4.91 9.46
N GLU A 701 2.40 -3.85 9.30
CA GLU A 701 1.91 -2.51 8.94
C GLU A 701 1.26 -2.48 7.54
N GLN A 702 1.63 -3.41 6.66
CA GLN A 702 1.05 -3.59 5.33
C GLN A 702 -0.22 -4.46 5.29
N PHE A 703 -0.70 -4.99 6.43
CA PHE A 703 -1.98 -5.69 6.46
C PHE A 703 -3.14 -4.74 6.13
N ALA A 704 -4.25 -5.28 5.64
CA ALA A 704 -5.42 -4.51 5.25
C ALA A 704 -6.26 -4.06 6.47
N TRP A 705 -5.67 -3.28 7.37
CA TRP A 705 -6.29 -2.80 8.61
C TRP A 705 -7.64 -2.12 8.40
N THR A 706 -7.80 -1.36 7.31
CA THR A 706 -9.07 -0.78 6.84
C THR A 706 -10.20 -1.82 6.80
N ILE A 707 -9.91 -3.03 6.33
CA ILE A 707 -10.86 -4.14 6.22
C ILE A 707 -11.16 -4.74 7.60
N VAL A 708 -10.15 -4.86 8.46
CA VAL A 708 -10.32 -5.35 9.83
C VAL A 708 -11.25 -4.41 10.60
N PHE A 709 -11.00 -3.10 10.57
CA PHE A 709 -11.88 -2.09 11.19
C PHE A 709 -13.27 -2.05 10.55
N LEU A 710 -13.39 -2.25 9.23
CA LEU A 710 -14.68 -2.35 8.55
C LEU A 710 -15.52 -3.51 9.09
N ALA A 711 -14.92 -4.70 9.23
CA ALA A 711 -15.56 -5.88 9.81
C ALA A 711 -15.90 -5.68 11.30
N MET A 712 -14.99 -5.12 12.10
CA MET A 712 -15.24 -4.80 13.52
C MET A 712 -16.46 -3.90 13.71
N GLY A 713 -16.57 -2.81 12.93
CA GLY A 713 -17.73 -1.92 12.99
C GLY A 713 -19.01 -2.57 12.48
N GLY A 714 -18.92 -3.45 11.46
CA GLY A 714 -20.06 -4.24 10.98
C GLY A 714 -20.63 -5.19 12.04
N MET A 715 -19.77 -5.88 12.79
CA MET A 715 -20.19 -6.73 13.91
C MET A 715 -20.78 -5.92 15.07
N ALA A 716 -20.18 -4.77 15.41
CA ALA A 716 -20.74 -3.86 16.40
C ALA A 716 -22.16 -3.39 16.00
N LEU A 717 -22.35 -3.02 14.73
CA LEU A 717 -23.66 -2.62 14.19
C LEU A 717 -24.66 -3.79 14.24
N GLY A 718 -24.25 -4.99 13.83
CA GLY A 718 -25.07 -6.20 13.93
C GLY A 718 -25.49 -6.53 15.37
N LYS A 719 -24.60 -6.32 16.36
CA LYS A 719 -24.98 -6.45 17.77
C LYS A 719 -25.95 -5.35 18.22
N GLY A 720 -25.78 -4.11 17.75
CA GLY A 720 -26.75 -3.03 17.98
C GLY A 720 -28.14 -3.35 17.42
N VAL A 721 -28.19 -3.85 16.18
CA VAL A 721 -29.43 -4.22 15.48
C VAL A 721 -30.16 -5.37 16.17
N THR A 722 -29.44 -6.42 16.59
CA THR A 722 -30.02 -7.54 17.38
C THR A 722 -30.44 -7.14 18.80
N SER A 723 -29.64 -6.34 19.51
CA SER A 723 -29.89 -5.97 20.92
C SER A 723 -30.92 -4.86 21.11
N SER A 724 -31.14 -4.00 20.12
CA SER A 724 -32.08 -2.87 20.21
C SER A 724 -33.56 -3.26 20.09
N GLY A 725 -33.88 -4.52 19.78
CA GLY A 725 -35.23 -4.98 19.43
C GLY A 725 -35.69 -4.53 18.03
N LEU A 726 -34.83 -3.90 17.23
CA LEU A 726 -35.17 -3.50 15.86
C LEU A 726 -35.51 -4.71 14.97
N LEU A 727 -34.79 -5.84 15.17
CA LEU A 727 -35.06 -7.06 14.41
C LEU A 727 -36.41 -7.71 14.73
N GLU A 728 -36.85 -7.70 16.00
CA GLU A 728 -38.13 -8.30 16.40
C GLU A 728 -39.29 -7.60 15.67
N ILE A 729 -39.27 -6.26 15.65
CA ILE A 729 -40.28 -5.41 14.99
C ILE A 729 -40.26 -5.60 13.47
N LEU A 730 -39.07 -5.73 12.88
CA LEU A 730 -38.92 -5.99 11.45
C LEU A 730 -39.37 -7.42 11.09
N GLY A 731 -39.08 -8.39 11.95
CA GLY A 731 -39.43 -9.81 11.82
C GLY A 731 -40.94 -10.02 11.82
N ASP A 732 -41.69 -9.33 12.68
CA ASP A 732 -43.16 -9.40 12.69
C ASP A 732 -43.77 -8.87 11.37
N HIS A 733 -43.28 -7.74 10.85
CA HIS A 733 -43.69 -7.19 9.55
C HIS A 733 -43.35 -8.15 8.39
N ILE A 734 -42.14 -8.72 8.42
CA ILE A 734 -41.67 -9.69 7.42
C ILE A 734 -42.50 -10.98 7.48
N ARG A 735 -42.86 -11.46 8.68
CA ARG A 735 -43.65 -12.69 8.87
C ARG A 735 -45.07 -12.54 8.34
N GLU A 736 -45.68 -11.36 8.49
CA GLU A 736 -46.98 -11.04 7.86
C GLU A 736 -46.87 -11.06 6.32
N MET A 737 -45.81 -10.46 5.75
CA MET A 737 -45.58 -10.48 4.30
C MET A 737 -45.21 -11.86 3.72
N LEU A 738 -44.60 -12.75 4.51
CA LEU A 738 -44.14 -14.08 4.07
C LEU A 738 -45.10 -15.22 4.42
N HIS A 739 -46.26 -14.94 5.01
CA HIS A 739 -47.19 -15.98 5.45
C HIS A 739 -47.67 -16.86 4.28
N GLY A 740 -47.30 -18.13 4.29
CA GLY A 740 -47.60 -19.10 3.22
C GLY A 740 -46.57 -19.18 2.08
N VAL A 741 -45.47 -18.42 2.14
CA VAL A 741 -44.39 -18.47 1.15
C VAL A 741 -43.40 -19.59 1.50
N SER A 742 -43.02 -20.42 0.52
CA SER A 742 -42.03 -21.49 0.72
C SER A 742 -40.61 -20.94 0.85
N LEU A 743 -39.74 -21.62 1.61
CA LEU A 743 -38.32 -21.25 1.79
C LEU A 743 -37.61 -20.97 0.45
N TYR A 744 -37.84 -21.82 -0.56
CA TYR A 744 -37.23 -21.64 -1.88
C TYR A 744 -37.75 -20.39 -2.61
N ASN A 745 -39.03 -20.03 -2.45
CA ASN A 745 -39.55 -18.78 -3.00
C ASN A 745 -38.92 -17.56 -2.30
N VAL A 746 -38.67 -17.63 -0.99
CA VAL A 746 -37.93 -16.58 -0.27
C VAL A 746 -36.51 -16.44 -0.81
N VAL A 747 -35.80 -17.55 -1.05
CA VAL A 747 -34.48 -17.54 -1.70
C VAL A 747 -34.54 -16.90 -3.08
N LEU A 748 -35.54 -17.22 -3.91
CA LEU A 748 -35.69 -16.65 -5.25
C LEU A 748 -36.04 -15.15 -5.26
N ILE A 749 -36.69 -14.63 -4.22
CA ILE A 749 -37.01 -13.19 -4.07
C ILE A 749 -35.81 -12.43 -3.49
N LEU A 750 -35.15 -13.00 -2.48
CA LEU A 750 -34.01 -12.36 -1.80
C LEU A 750 -32.77 -12.30 -2.71
N SER A 751 -32.51 -13.36 -3.48
CA SER A 751 -31.27 -13.47 -4.28
C SER A 751 -31.08 -12.32 -5.30
N PRO A 752 -32.09 -11.93 -6.11
CA PRO A 752 -31.97 -10.76 -7.00
C PRO A 752 -31.78 -9.44 -6.24
N VAL A 753 -32.43 -9.26 -5.08
CA VAL A 753 -32.28 -8.04 -4.26
C VAL A 753 -30.85 -7.91 -3.75
N VAL A 754 -30.29 -9.00 -3.21
CA VAL A 754 -28.89 -9.03 -2.75
C VAL A 754 -27.92 -8.78 -3.90
N LEU A 755 -28.16 -9.39 -5.07
CA LEU A 755 -27.34 -9.18 -6.27
C LEU A 755 -27.35 -7.71 -6.76
N VAL A 756 -28.52 -7.08 -6.82
CA VAL A 756 -28.63 -5.68 -7.28
C VAL A 756 -27.88 -4.76 -6.33
N ILE A 757 -28.08 -4.91 -5.02
CA ILE A 757 -27.41 -4.07 -4.00
C ILE A 757 -25.89 -4.31 -4.02
N SER A 758 -25.42 -5.55 -4.12
CA SER A 758 -23.98 -5.87 -4.22
C SER A 758 -23.33 -5.50 -5.55
N THR A 759 -24.11 -5.11 -6.57
CA THR A 759 -23.60 -4.59 -7.85
C THR A 759 -23.37 -3.08 -7.82
N PHE A 760 -24.10 -2.33 -6.99
CA PHE A 760 -23.95 -0.88 -6.86
C PHE A 760 -23.09 -0.45 -5.65
N ILE A 761 -22.93 -1.32 -4.65
CA ILE A 761 -22.18 -1.07 -3.41
C ILE A 761 -21.10 -2.15 -3.26
N SER A 762 -19.99 -1.83 -2.58
CA SER A 762 -18.92 -2.80 -2.28
C SER A 762 -19.45 -4.09 -1.63
N HIS A 763 -19.01 -5.26 -2.10
CA HIS A 763 -19.42 -6.59 -1.61
C HIS A 763 -19.37 -6.73 -0.07
N THR A 764 -18.36 -6.15 0.58
CA THR A 764 -18.21 -6.21 2.04
C THR A 764 -19.29 -5.40 2.76
N ILE A 765 -19.59 -4.19 2.27
CA ILE A 765 -20.65 -3.33 2.82
C ILE A 765 -22.01 -3.99 2.61
N ALA A 766 -22.27 -4.52 1.41
CA ALA A 766 -23.49 -5.25 1.10
C ALA A 766 -23.71 -6.41 2.09
N SER A 767 -22.67 -7.17 2.45
CA SER A 767 -22.77 -8.22 3.46
C SER A 767 -23.10 -7.68 4.86
N VAL A 768 -22.41 -6.61 5.33
CA VAL A 768 -22.73 -5.98 6.64
C VAL A 768 -24.20 -5.58 6.76
N LEU A 769 -24.81 -5.12 5.67
CA LEU A 769 -26.20 -4.66 5.65
C LEU A 769 -27.22 -5.79 5.47
N LEU A 770 -26.94 -6.73 4.57
CA LEU A 770 -27.92 -7.72 4.12
C LEU A 770 -27.90 -9.01 4.94
N VAL A 771 -26.76 -9.39 5.52
CA VAL A 771 -26.66 -10.60 6.36
C VAL A 771 -27.54 -10.53 7.62
N PRO A 772 -27.61 -9.41 8.39
CA PRO A 772 -28.52 -9.31 9.53
C PRO A 772 -30.00 -9.40 9.12
N ILE A 773 -30.37 -8.86 7.95
CA ILE A 773 -31.72 -8.95 7.41
C ILE A 773 -32.05 -10.39 7.00
N ALA A 774 -31.13 -11.06 6.30
CA ALA A 774 -31.28 -12.46 5.91
C ALA A 774 -31.39 -13.41 7.12
N LYS A 775 -30.66 -13.12 8.20
CA LYS A 775 -30.79 -13.82 9.49
C LYS A 775 -32.21 -13.73 10.03
N GLU A 776 -32.77 -12.52 10.11
CA GLU A 776 -34.11 -12.30 10.67
C GLU A 776 -35.22 -12.90 9.80
N VAL A 777 -35.13 -12.76 8.48
CA VAL A 777 -36.02 -13.45 7.54
C VAL A 777 -36.01 -14.97 7.79
N GLY A 778 -34.84 -15.56 8.05
CA GLY A 778 -34.70 -17.00 8.27
C GLY A 778 -35.15 -17.47 9.66
N LEU A 779 -35.04 -16.62 10.69
CA LEU A 779 -35.61 -16.86 12.02
C LEU A 779 -37.14 -16.77 12.01
N SER A 780 -37.69 -15.88 11.20
CA SER A 780 -39.14 -15.67 11.07
C SER A 780 -39.85 -16.70 10.18
N LEU A 781 -39.11 -17.58 9.49
CA LEU A 781 -39.63 -18.74 8.77
C LEU A 781 -39.73 -19.99 9.66
N PRO A 782 -40.74 -20.85 9.44
CA PRO A 782 -40.84 -22.12 10.17
C PRO A 782 -39.63 -23.01 9.86
N GLY A 783 -38.99 -23.55 10.90
CA GLY A 783 -37.82 -24.44 10.78
C GLY A 783 -36.46 -23.81 11.09
N ASN A 784 -36.39 -22.49 11.37
CA ASN A 784 -35.14 -21.74 11.60
C ASN A 784 -34.11 -21.93 10.47
N HIS A 785 -34.35 -21.26 9.35
CA HIS A 785 -33.50 -21.32 8.16
C HIS A 785 -32.52 -20.13 8.08
N ALA A 786 -32.18 -19.53 9.22
CA ALA A 786 -31.28 -18.38 9.31
C ALA A 786 -29.91 -18.67 8.68
N ASN A 787 -29.28 -19.79 9.03
CA ASN A 787 -27.93 -20.12 8.55
C ASN A 787 -27.90 -20.33 7.04
N LEU A 788 -28.92 -20.97 6.45
CA LEU A 788 -29.07 -21.11 5.00
C LEU A 788 -29.22 -19.75 4.29
N LEU A 789 -30.10 -18.86 4.76
CA LEU A 789 -30.28 -17.54 4.13
C LEU A 789 -29.06 -16.63 4.29
N ILE A 790 -28.39 -16.68 5.44
CA ILE A 790 -27.11 -15.97 5.67
C ILE A 790 -26.04 -16.47 4.69
N PHE A 791 -25.91 -17.79 4.52
CA PHE A 791 -24.88 -18.36 3.64
C PHE A 791 -25.15 -18.00 2.17
N ILE A 792 -26.39 -18.15 1.70
CA ILE A 792 -26.80 -17.71 0.35
C ILE A 792 -26.50 -16.22 0.14
N THR A 793 -26.86 -15.37 1.12
CA THR A 793 -26.61 -13.92 1.05
C THR A 793 -25.12 -13.58 0.99
N GLY A 794 -24.29 -14.23 1.82
CA GLY A 794 -22.84 -14.03 1.83
C GLY A 794 -22.17 -14.41 0.51
N LEU A 795 -22.57 -15.54 -0.09
CA LEU A 795 -22.10 -15.97 -1.42
C LEU A 795 -22.53 -14.95 -2.50
N ILE A 796 -23.82 -14.60 -2.56
CA ILE A 796 -24.35 -13.68 -3.59
C ILE A 796 -23.74 -12.27 -3.48
N CYS A 797 -23.37 -11.81 -2.28
CA CYS A 797 -22.63 -10.55 -2.11
C CYS A 797 -21.32 -10.52 -2.93
N SER A 798 -20.64 -11.65 -3.08
CA SER A 798 -19.43 -11.76 -3.93
C SER A 798 -19.75 -11.88 -5.43
N THR A 799 -21.00 -12.12 -5.80
CA THR A 799 -21.45 -12.28 -7.21
C THR A 799 -21.88 -10.98 -7.88
N GLY A 800 -21.85 -9.82 -7.21
CA GLY A 800 -22.13 -8.52 -7.80
C GLY A 800 -21.01 -8.06 -8.74
N MET A 801 -20.99 -8.50 -9.98
CA MET A 801 -19.88 -8.28 -10.94
C MET A 801 -20.23 -7.34 -12.11
N GLY A 802 -21.41 -6.74 -12.09
CA GLY A 802 -21.92 -5.91 -13.21
C GLY A 802 -21.25 -4.56 -13.39
N MET A 803 -20.46 -4.07 -12.42
CA MET A 803 -19.86 -2.74 -12.42
C MET A 803 -18.38 -2.78 -12.01
N PRO A 804 -17.53 -1.85 -12.50
CA PRO A 804 -16.15 -1.70 -12.03
C PRO A 804 -16.03 -1.43 -10.52
N VAL A 805 -16.99 -0.69 -9.95
CA VAL A 805 -16.94 -0.18 -8.57
C VAL A 805 -17.36 -1.22 -7.53
N SER A 806 -18.05 -2.30 -7.93
CA SER A 806 -18.65 -3.25 -6.97
C SER A 806 -17.63 -4.06 -6.17
N GLY A 807 -16.42 -4.25 -6.68
CA GLY A 807 -15.37 -5.02 -5.99
C GLY A 807 -13.98 -4.81 -6.57
N PHE A 808 -12.96 -5.05 -5.73
CA PHE A 808 -11.55 -4.83 -6.08
C PHE A 808 -11.08 -5.57 -7.34
N PRO A 809 -11.48 -6.81 -7.66
CA PRO A 809 -11.12 -7.44 -8.94
C PRO A 809 -11.60 -6.65 -10.16
N ASN A 810 -12.83 -6.12 -10.10
CA ASN A 810 -13.44 -5.38 -11.19
C ASN A 810 -12.75 -4.03 -11.39
N GLN A 811 -12.52 -3.30 -10.30
CA GLN A 811 -11.80 -2.03 -10.32
C GLN A 811 -10.37 -2.19 -10.86
N THR A 812 -9.68 -3.25 -10.43
CA THR A 812 -8.31 -3.55 -10.89
C THR A 812 -8.28 -3.93 -12.37
N ALA A 813 -9.29 -4.65 -12.87
CA ALA A 813 -9.44 -4.96 -14.29
C ALA A 813 -9.75 -3.73 -15.15
N ALA A 814 -10.69 -2.88 -14.72
CA ALA A 814 -11.06 -1.65 -15.43
C ALA A 814 -9.87 -0.70 -15.59
N ASN A 815 -8.96 -0.66 -14.60
CA ASN A 815 -7.74 0.15 -14.61
C ASN A 815 -6.55 -0.47 -15.38
N GLN A 816 -6.73 -1.58 -16.11
CA GLN A 816 -5.63 -2.15 -16.90
C GLN A 816 -5.37 -1.36 -18.19
N GLU A 817 -4.19 -0.74 -18.27
CA GLU A 817 -3.69 -0.03 -19.45
C GLU A 817 -2.75 -0.89 -20.32
N ASP A 818 -2.89 -0.77 -21.63
CA ASP A 818 -1.90 -1.22 -22.63
C ASP A 818 -0.61 -0.38 -22.58
N ASP A 819 0.46 -0.79 -23.28
CA ASP A 819 1.72 -0.04 -23.33
C ASP A 819 1.59 1.36 -23.97
N LEU A 820 0.46 1.65 -24.62
CA LEU A 820 0.06 2.96 -25.16
C LEU A 820 -0.74 3.83 -24.16
N GLY A 821 -1.10 3.33 -22.98
CA GLY A 821 -1.89 4.06 -21.98
C GLY A 821 -3.40 4.13 -22.28
N VAL A 822 -3.90 3.23 -23.14
CA VAL A 822 -5.33 3.04 -23.40
C VAL A 822 -5.85 1.91 -22.51
N LEU A 823 -7.03 2.08 -21.92
CA LEU A 823 -7.68 1.05 -21.11
C LEU A 823 -8.08 -0.14 -21.98
N TYR A 824 -7.93 -1.36 -21.47
CA TYR A 824 -8.37 -2.57 -22.18
C TYR A 824 -9.89 -2.80 -22.12
N LEU A 825 -10.58 -2.27 -21.12
CA LEU A 825 -12.01 -2.52 -20.85
C LEU A 825 -12.77 -1.20 -20.72
N ASP A 826 -13.96 -1.15 -21.32
CA ASP A 826 -14.93 -0.07 -21.11
C ASP A 826 -15.97 -0.47 -20.05
N ASN A 827 -16.66 0.53 -19.47
CA ASN A 827 -17.79 0.29 -18.57
C ASN A 827 -18.90 -0.56 -19.23
N ILE A 828 -19.02 -0.49 -20.56
CA ILE A 828 -19.97 -1.28 -21.35
C ILE A 828 -19.61 -2.77 -21.32
N ASP A 829 -18.33 -3.15 -21.22
CA ASP A 829 -17.93 -4.57 -21.13
C ASP A 829 -18.38 -5.21 -19.81
N PHE A 830 -18.33 -4.45 -18.71
CA PHE A 830 -18.85 -4.86 -17.40
C PHE A 830 -20.38 -5.01 -17.42
N LEU A 831 -21.10 -4.07 -18.03
CA LEU A 831 -22.56 -4.18 -18.18
C LEU A 831 -22.95 -5.36 -19.09
N LYS A 832 -22.28 -5.51 -20.24
CA LYS A 832 -22.60 -6.52 -21.25
C LYS A 832 -22.27 -7.96 -20.82
N ASN A 833 -21.19 -8.16 -20.05
CA ASN A 833 -20.71 -9.50 -19.70
C ASN A 833 -20.71 -9.76 -18.19
N GLY A 834 -20.39 -8.74 -17.38
CA GLY A 834 -20.41 -8.82 -15.93
C GLY A 834 -21.82 -8.99 -15.36
N VAL A 835 -22.83 -8.25 -15.84
CA VAL A 835 -24.22 -8.43 -15.36
C VAL A 835 -24.75 -9.84 -15.67
N PRO A 836 -24.65 -10.39 -16.90
CA PRO A 836 -25.03 -11.78 -17.16
C PRO A 836 -24.23 -12.81 -16.34
N ALA A 837 -22.91 -12.62 -16.17
CA ALA A 837 -22.09 -13.48 -15.32
C ALA A 837 -22.55 -13.46 -13.85
N SER A 838 -22.95 -12.28 -13.35
CA SER A 838 -23.48 -12.09 -12.01
C SER A 838 -24.80 -12.85 -11.82
N VAL A 839 -25.75 -12.69 -12.75
CA VAL A 839 -27.03 -13.41 -12.74
C VAL A 839 -26.82 -14.92 -12.81
N ILE A 840 -25.93 -15.42 -13.66
CA ILE A 840 -25.58 -16.85 -13.75
C ILE A 840 -25.04 -17.35 -12.39
N ALA A 841 -24.07 -16.65 -11.80
CA ALA A 841 -23.49 -17.03 -10.51
C ALA A 841 -24.54 -17.01 -9.38
N THR A 842 -25.37 -15.97 -9.31
CA THR A 842 -26.48 -15.87 -8.34
C THR A 842 -27.49 -17.02 -8.50
N LEU A 843 -27.86 -17.39 -9.74
CA LEU A 843 -28.77 -18.51 -9.99
C LEU A 843 -28.17 -19.86 -9.56
N ILE A 844 -26.85 -20.06 -9.72
CA ILE A 844 -26.17 -21.28 -9.26
C ILE A 844 -26.13 -21.35 -7.73
N VAL A 845 -25.90 -20.21 -7.04
CA VAL A 845 -26.00 -20.14 -5.58
C VAL A 845 -27.44 -20.45 -5.13
N ALA A 846 -28.44 -19.83 -5.76
CA ALA A 846 -29.85 -19.98 -5.41
C ALA A 846 -30.43 -21.38 -5.71
N THR A 847 -29.82 -22.16 -6.63
CA THR A 847 -30.27 -23.51 -6.99
C THR A 847 -29.36 -24.61 -6.44
N VAL A 848 -28.13 -24.70 -6.93
CA VAL A 848 -27.14 -25.72 -6.53
C VAL A 848 -26.65 -25.46 -5.10
N GLY A 849 -26.36 -24.20 -4.75
CA GLY A 849 -25.98 -23.82 -3.40
C GLY A 849 -27.07 -24.16 -2.38
N TYR A 850 -28.30 -23.73 -2.64
CA TYR A 850 -29.49 -24.09 -1.85
C TYR A 850 -29.65 -25.60 -1.64
N LEU A 851 -29.57 -26.39 -2.71
CA LEU A 851 -29.71 -27.85 -2.63
C LEU A 851 -28.57 -28.48 -1.80
N LEU A 852 -27.33 -28.04 -1.98
CA LEU A 852 -26.19 -28.52 -1.18
C LEU A 852 -26.28 -28.12 0.30
N MET A 853 -26.79 -26.93 0.61
CA MET A 853 -27.03 -26.50 1.99
C MET A 853 -28.09 -27.38 2.67
N LEU A 854 -29.22 -27.64 2.01
CA LEU A 854 -30.24 -28.57 2.53
C LEU A 854 -29.70 -29.99 2.76
N LEU A 855 -28.85 -30.51 1.87
CA LEU A 855 -28.21 -31.83 2.03
C LEU A 855 -27.25 -31.91 3.23
N ILE A 856 -26.70 -30.78 3.67
CA ILE A 856 -25.82 -30.68 4.84
C ILE A 856 -26.64 -30.44 6.14
N GLY A 857 -27.94 -30.14 6.02
CA GLY A 857 -28.84 -29.87 7.15
C GLY A 857 -28.79 -28.42 7.64
N LEU A 858 -28.69 -27.45 6.72
CA LEU A 858 -28.77 -26.00 6.99
C LEU A 858 -30.16 -25.41 6.71
#